data_AF-A0A2V7IHM9-F1
#
_entry.id   AF-A0A2V7IHM9-F1
#
_cell.length_a   1.000
_cell.length_b   1.000
_cell.length_c   1.000
_cell.angle_alpha   90.00
_cell.angle_beta   90.00
_cell.angle_gamma   90.00
#
_symmetry.space_group_name_H-M   'P 1'
#
loop_
_entity.id
_entity.type
_entity.pdbx_description
1 polymer ?
#
loop_
_entity_poly.entity_id
_entity_poly.type
_entity_poly.pdbx_seq_one_letter_code
_entity_poly.pdbx_strand_id
1 'polypeptide(L)'
;MADADQPLDLDRALLTGLAWTGSTKWVAQLLSWAATLIVARLITPTDYGLFAMAMVYAGFVQLVNEMGLSPAIVQYRDLTSRQIGQLGGLALLAGVALFALSLGLAGAIATFFGEPVVRWIIAALSLTFIIRALQVVPRSLLARDLEFRRLAWINAGEALVWSLTTLLGALLGLGYWALVLGAVASGAAVTVVLCIQRPHHLSWPRDIRSIAKAMHLGWYIVVSQLCWYVYSHADLTIVGRVLGKAPLGAYTKGWDIASVPTDRISTLVGQVTPAVFSAAQKDQAALRRYLLALTEGLALLTFPLSVGLALVADLFVITVLGEQWRPAIVPVRLLGLYGGFRAIFNTLPQILVATGHAKQNMRFNLFAAVAVPTALYIGSRWGTTGVALAWVIGYPLITVPTFFRHTLRILDLRASAYLRALWPAASAAAGIAAAVLLLRAVIPPAWPAGLRLVMEVLGGAVGYVAVLLVAHGSRLRVVTARLRHLARRPAPPPTCVTGPSAARARLLLITYHFPPDAAVGALRWQKLARHAAERGWGLDVIALHPAQIKSADPDRLADLPAGVRVYGIPLPRARVEQIGFVVWRLYDWARRFRRWLAPARGSLAEPRRESLPRSEIRWFPRDLRDVARAYLAWLEFGAMGRWGRAAARCAIQLFEPGVHRAVISCGPPHMAHDAGRLVARACGLPLVLDLRDPWSLMQRLPEAVASPVWFRLAAWYERRAVAQAALVVANTESLRNVLRGVYRAAASRIIAVPNGFDDEPVSPSRPSRRFTIGYAGTIYFDRDPRTLFRAAARVIKERRLTPHDFAIELMGNVESFDGVGIERIAREEGIGPFVRTFAPRPRREALEFLSRAAVLAILPQDSDMAIPAKIFDYMRFDAWLLVLAEFGSATEQLLRASGADVVSPDASDTLAALLHLRYLQHQRGERPVRLCVNEHYGRRAQADRLFTALEGITGAPPRVTEEPALVCAAS
;
A
#
# COMPACT_ATOMS: atom_id res chain seq x y z
N MET A 1 -34.34 3.35 16.47
CA MET A 1 -33.51 4.32 15.71
C MET A 1 -32.24 3.64 15.16
N ALA A 2 -32.36 2.55 14.39
CA ALA A 2 -31.21 1.70 14.03
C ALA A 2 -31.08 1.40 12.52
N ASP A 3 -31.68 2.20 11.63
CA ASP A 3 -31.79 1.85 10.21
C ASP A 3 -31.30 2.90 9.21
N ALA A 4 -30.52 3.89 9.66
CA ALA A 4 -30.01 4.98 8.80
C ALA A 4 -28.53 4.84 8.36
N ASP A 5 -27.75 3.91 8.95
CA ASP A 5 -26.29 3.84 8.76
C ASP A 5 -25.78 2.74 7.80
N GLN A 6 -26.64 1.83 7.34
CA GLN A 6 -26.24 0.75 6.42
C GLN A 6 -25.78 1.16 5.00
N PRO A 7 -26.28 2.25 4.35
CA PRO A 7 -25.86 2.57 2.97
C PRO A 7 -24.40 3.03 2.87
N LEU A 8 -23.89 3.67 3.93
CA LEU A 8 -22.59 4.34 3.93
C LEU A 8 -21.41 3.37 4.04
N ASP A 9 -21.60 2.19 4.62
CA ASP A 9 -20.53 1.21 4.82
C ASP A 9 -20.26 0.39 3.54
N LEU A 10 -21.30 0.18 2.73
CA LEU A 10 -21.20 -0.44 1.41
C LEU A 10 -20.46 0.48 0.41
N ASP A 11 -20.80 1.77 0.40
CA ASP A 11 -20.15 2.79 -0.43
C ASP A 11 -18.65 2.91 -0.13
N ARG A 12 -18.27 2.75 1.15
CA ARG A 12 -16.88 2.77 1.61
C ARG A 12 -16.15 1.49 1.27
N ALA A 13 -16.76 0.32 1.47
CA ALA A 13 -16.18 -0.96 1.07
C ALA A 13 -15.91 -1.00 -0.45
N LEU A 14 -16.83 -0.46 -1.25
CA LEU A 14 -16.70 -0.31 -2.70
C LEU A 14 -15.57 0.65 -3.08
N LEU A 15 -15.49 1.84 -2.49
CA LEU A 15 -14.43 2.82 -2.79
C LEU A 15 -13.03 2.32 -2.40
N THR A 16 -12.90 1.65 -1.25
CA THR A 16 -11.62 1.09 -0.80
C THR A 16 -11.22 -0.14 -1.62
N GLY A 17 -12.19 -0.96 -2.02
CA GLY A 17 -12.03 -2.07 -2.96
C GLY A 17 -11.61 -1.60 -4.36
N LEU A 18 -12.23 -0.53 -4.88
CA LEU A 18 -11.93 0.07 -6.19
C LEU A 18 -10.54 0.72 -6.21
N ALA A 19 -10.17 1.46 -5.17
CA ALA A 19 -8.85 2.11 -5.07
C ALA A 19 -7.70 1.10 -5.01
N TRP A 20 -7.88 -0.03 -4.32
CA TRP A 20 -6.85 -1.05 -4.16
C TRP A 20 -6.80 -2.05 -5.33
N THR A 21 -7.94 -2.44 -5.88
CA THR A 21 -8.00 -3.31 -7.06
C THR A 21 -7.59 -2.56 -8.34
N GLY A 22 -7.78 -1.24 -8.36
CA GLY A 22 -7.33 -0.36 -9.44
C GLY A 22 -5.80 -0.24 -9.51
N SER A 23 -5.09 0.01 -8.41
CA SER A 23 -3.66 0.42 -8.44
C SER A 23 -2.72 -0.56 -9.15
N THR A 24 -2.83 -1.87 -8.89
CA THR A 24 -2.05 -2.89 -9.60
C THR A 24 -2.48 -3.08 -11.07
N LYS A 25 -3.78 -2.92 -11.38
CA LYS A 25 -4.27 -2.94 -12.76
C LYS A 25 -3.74 -1.74 -13.55
N TRP A 26 -3.63 -0.59 -12.90
CA TRP A 26 -3.13 0.65 -13.53
C TRP A 26 -1.69 0.51 -14.00
N VAL A 27 -0.81 -0.19 -13.26
CA VAL A 27 0.57 -0.40 -13.71
C VAL A 27 0.62 -1.23 -15.00
N ALA A 28 -0.08 -2.36 -15.05
CA ALA A 28 -0.14 -3.19 -16.26
C ALA A 28 -0.79 -2.44 -17.43
N GLN A 29 -1.82 -1.63 -17.15
CA GLN A 29 -2.50 -0.82 -18.15
C GLN A 29 -1.60 0.28 -18.72
N LEU A 30 -0.82 0.97 -17.87
CA LEU A 30 0.14 1.97 -18.31
C LEU A 30 1.23 1.36 -19.20
N LEU A 31 1.72 0.16 -18.83
CA LEU A 31 2.67 -0.57 -19.65
C LEU A 31 2.08 -0.98 -21.01
N SER A 32 0.83 -1.46 -21.01
CA SER A 32 0.10 -1.78 -22.25
C SER A 32 -0.13 -0.54 -23.13
N TRP A 33 -0.44 0.62 -22.55
CA TRP A 33 -0.57 1.87 -23.31
C TRP A 33 0.75 2.35 -23.87
N ALA A 34 1.83 2.30 -23.09
CA ALA A 34 3.16 2.63 -23.58
C ALA A 34 3.52 1.74 -24.79
N ALA A 35 3.30 0.43 -24.68
CA ALA A 35 3.50 -0.49 -25.80
C ALA A 35 2.59 -0.15 -27.00
N THR A 36 1.32 0.18 -26.78
CA THR A 36 0.37 0.56 -27.85
C THR A 36 0.79 1.84 -28.57
N LEU A 37 1.37 2.82 -27.86
CA LEU A 37 1.90 4.05 -28.46
C LEU A 37 3.19 3.78 -29.24
N ILE A 38 4.06 2.90 -28.74
CA ILE A 38 5.27 2.47 -29.47
C ILE A 38 4.88 1.72 -30.74
N VAL A 39 3.97 0.74 -30.63
CA VAL A 39 3.43 -0.02 -31.77
C VAL A 39 2.81 0.92 -32.80
N ALA A 40 2.07 1.95 -32.37
CA ALA A 40 1.50 2.92 -33.30
C ALA A 40 2.56 3.69 -34.11
N ARG A 41 3.78 3.86 -33.59
CA ARG A 41 4.89 4.47 -34.35
C ARG A 41 5.52 3.50 -35.35
N LEU A 42 5.45 2.20 -35.07
CA LEU A 42 6.04 1.15 -35.90
C LEU A 42 5.10 0.66 -37.01
N ILE A 43 3.78 0.71 -36.78
CA ILE A 43 2.76 0.19 -37.70
C ILE A 43 2.07 1.33 -38.45
N THR A 44 1.74 1.09 -39.73
CA THR A 44 1.09 2.08 -40.59
C THR A 44 -0.41 2.19 -40.34
N PRO A 45 -1.06 3.33 -40.67
CA PRO A 45 -2.52 3.43 -40.63
C PRO A 45 -3.24 2.37 -41.48
N THR A 46 -2.66 1.99 -42.63
CA THR A 46 -3.20 0.97 -43.53
C THR A 46 -3.35 -0.39 -42.84
N ASP A 47 -2.32 -0.82 -42.11
CA ASP A 47 -2.32 -2.09 -41.36
C ASP A 47 -3.40 -2.09 -40.28
N TYR A 48 -3.54 -0.99 -39.55
CA TYR A 48 -4.59 -0.80 -38.55
C TYR A 48 -5.99 -0.86 -39.16
N GLY A 49 -6.17 -0.29 -40.36
CA GLY A 49 -7.42 -0.35 -41.10
C GLY A 49 -7.82 -1.76 -41.51
N LEU A 50 -6.88 -2.53 -42.08
CA LEU A 50 -7.11 -3.93 -42.45
C LEU A 50 -7.49 -4.78 -41.23
N PHE A 51 -6.80 -4.58 -40.11
CA PHE A 51 -7.13 -5.25 -38.86
C PHE A 51 -8.52 -4.84 -38.33
N ALA A 52 -8.86 -3.54 -38.38
CA ALA A 52 -10.16 -3.03 -37.94
C ALA A 52 -11.33 -3.61 -38.75
N MET A 53 -11.19 -3.76 -40.08
CA MET A 53 -12.20 -4.41 -40.93
C MET A 53 -12.51 -5.84 -40.45
N ALA A 54 -11.47 -6.62 -40.16
CA ALA A 54 -11.63 -7.98 -39.67
C ALA A 54 -12.22 -8.02 -38.24
N MET A 55 -11.87 -7.05 -37.40
CA MET A 55 -12.39 -6.94 -36.02
C MET A 55 -13.88 -6.63 -35.96
N VAL A 56 -14.43 -5.86 -36.92
CA VAL A 56 -15.88 -5.62 -37.02
C VAL A 56 -16.64 -6.95 -37.17
N TYR A 57 -16.12 -7.85 -38.02
CA TYR A 57 -16.70 -9.18 -38.17
C TYR A 57 -16.45 -10.06 -36.94
N ALA A 58 -15.21 -10.10 -36.46
CA ALA A 58 -14.84 -10.95 -35.33
C ALA A 58 -15.60 -10.60 -34.04
N GLY A 59 -15.83 -9.32 -33.78
CA GLY A 59 -16.63 -8.86 -32.64
C GLY A 59 -18.11 -9.26 -32.75
N PHE A 60 -18.67 -9.28 -33.96
CA PHE A 60 -20.05 -9.73 -34.19
C PHE A 60 -20.19 -11.22 -33.88
N VAL A 61 -19.25 -12.03 -34.40
CA VAL A 61 -19.20 -13.47 -34.13
C VAL A 61 -18.99 -13.75 -32.65
N GLN A 62 -18.13 -12.98 -31.97
CA GLN A 62 -17.91 -13.12 -30.54
C GLN A 62 -19.16 -12.80 -29.72
N LEU A 63 -19.90 -11.75 -30.11
CA LEU A 63 -21.18 -11.42 -29.47
C LEU A 63 -22.17 -12.59 -29.56
N VAL A 64 -22.25 -13.25 -30.72
CA VAL A 64 -23.09 -14.44 -30.94
C VAL A 64 -22.61 -15.63 -30.10
N ASN A 65 -21.30 -15.84 -30.01
CA ASN A 65 -20.69 -16.94 -29.25
C ASN A 65 -20.94 -16.83 -27.73
N GLU A 66 -21.01 -15.61 -27.20
CA GLU A 66 -21.21 -15.36 -25.76
C GLU A 66 -22.69 -15.35 -25.32
N MET A 67 -23.64 -15.44 -26.26
CA MET A 67 -25.07 -15.28 -25.97
C MET A 67 -25.59 -16.33 -24.98
N GLY A 68 -25.97 -15.87 -23.79
CA GLY A 68 -26.70 -16.64 -22.78
C GLY A 68 -25.87 -17.59 -21.92
N LEU A 69 -24.71 -18.07 -22.39
CA LEU A 69 -23.93 -19.10 -21.70
C LEU A 69 -23.22 -18.58 -20.44
N SER A 70 -22.49 -17.47 -20.53
CA SER A 70 -21.75 -16.92 -19.38
C SER A 70 -22.68 -16.40 -18.27
N PRO A 71 -23.74 -15.61 -18.58
CA PRO A 71 -24.70 -15.17 -17.55
C PRO A 71 -25.46 -16.33 -16.91
N ALA A 72 -25.84 -17.37 -17.69
CA ALA A 72 -26.52 -18.54 -17.15
C ALA A 72 -25.68 -19.28 -16.10
N ILE A 73 -24.40 -19.51 -16.37
CA ILE A 73 -23.49 -20.18 -15.40
C ILE A 73 -23.35 -19.35 -14.11
N VAL A 74 -23.31 -18.02 -14.21
CA VAL A 74 -23.15 -17.13 -13.05
C VAL A 74 -24.43 -17.00 -12.22
N GLN A 75 -25.60 -16.93 -12.87
CA GLN A 75 -26.88 -16.70 -12.21
C GLN A 75 -27.49 -17.98 -11.61
N TYR A 76 -27.42 -19.11 -12.32
CA TYR A 76 -27.96 -20.39 -11.83
C TYR A 76 -26.92 -21.11 -10.97
N ARG A 77 -27.02 -20.93 -9.64
CA ARG A 77 -26.08 -21.53 -8.68
C ARG A 77 -26.26 -23.04 -8.48
N ASP A 78 -27.44 -23.56 -8.77
CA ASP A 78 -27.81 -24.97 -8.54
C ASP A 78 -27.46 -25.90 -9.73
N LEU A 79 -26.60 -25.44 -10.65
CA LEU A 79 -26.15 -26.26 -11.78
C LEU A 79 -25.20 -27.38 -11.31
N THR A 80 -25.54 -28.62 -11.66
CA THR A 80 -24.68 -29.78 -11.41
C THR A 80 -23.39 -29.69 -12.23
N SER A 81 -22.32 -30.35 -11.76
CA SER A 81 -21.04 -30.40 -12.48
C SER A 81 -21.19 -30.92 -13.92
N ARG A 82 -22.08 -31.91 -14.13
CA ARG A 82 -22.38 -32.45 -15.47
C ARG A 82 -23.05 -31.41 -16.38
N GLN A 83 -24.00 -30.62 -15.88
CA GLN A 83 -24.64 -29.55 -16.65
C GLN A 83 -23.64 -28.44 -17.01
N ILE A 84 -22.72 -28.10 -16.10
CA ILE A 84 -21.62 -27.15 -16.37
C ILE A 84 -20.71 -27.69 -17.48
N GLY A 85 -20.39 -28.99 -17.45
CA GLY A 85 -19.61 -29.63 -18.51
C GLY A 85 -20.33 -29.67 -19.87
N GLN A 86 -21.65 -29.88 -19.88
CA GLN A 86 -22.48 -29.82 -21.08
C GLN A 86 -22.56 -28.39 -21.67
N LEU A 87 -22.67 -27.37 -20.82
CA LEU A 87 -22.58 -25.96 -21.22
C LEU A 87 -21.22 -25.64 -21.85
N GLY A 88 -20.13 -26.16 -21.28
CA GLY A 88 -18.80 -26.05 -21.86
C GLY A 88 -18.66 -26.75 -23.21
N GLY A 89 -19.21 -27.97 -23.34
CA GLY A 89 -19.23 -28.69 -24.62
C GLY A 89 -20.04 -27.96 -25.69
N LEU A 90 -21.19 -27.38 -25.32
CA LEU A 90 -21.99 -26.55 -26.21
C LEU A 90 -21.25 -25.29 -26.67
N ALA A 91 -20.57 -24.59 -25.75
CA ALA A 91 -19.74 -23.43 -26.08
C ALA A 91 -18.63 -23.80 -27.08
N LEU A 92 -17.96 -24.93 -26.87
CA LEU A 92 -16.90 -25.41 -27.77
C LEU A 92 -17.46 -25.77 -29.15
N LEU A 93 -18.59 -26.48 -29.22
CA LEU A 93 -19.26 -26.81 -30.49
C LEU A 93 -19.67 -25.55 -31.25
N ALA A 94 -20.23 -24.55 -30.55
CA ALA A 94 -20.56 -23.25 -31.14
C ALA A 94 -19.29 -22.54 -31.66
N GLY A 95 -18.21 -22.52 -30.88
CA GLY A 95 -16.93 -21.93 -31.30
C GLY A 95 -16.33 -22.60 -32.54
N VAL A 96 -16.40 -23.93 -32.65
CA VAL A 96 -15.94 -24.69 -33.82
C VAL A 96 -16.84 -24.44 -35.04
N ALA A 97 -18.16 -24.41 -34.84
CA ALA A 97 -19.11 -24.10 -35.91
C ALA A 97 -18.91 -22.68 -36.45
N LEU A 98 -18.72 -21.70 -35.56
CA LEU A 98 -18.43 -20.31 -35.93
C LEU A 98 -17.07 -20.17 -36.62
N PHE A 99 -16.05 -20.93 -36.20
CA PHE A 99 -14.77 -21.02 -36.90
C PHE A 99 -14.94 -21.50 -38.35
N ALA A 100 -15.61 -22.63 -38.57
CA ALA A 100 -15.85 -23.18 -39.90
C ALA A 100 -16.68 -22.24 -40.78
N LEU A 101 -17.75 -21.66 -40.22
CA LEU A 101 -18.58 -20.67 -40.91
C LEU A 101 -17.75 -19.44 -41.31
N SER A 102 -16.86 -18.98 -40.43
CA SER A 102 -16.01 -17.82 -40.69
C SER A 102 -15.00 -18.06 -41.82
N LEU A 103 -14.46 -19.28 -41.93
CA LEU A 103 -13.61 -19.65 -43.05
C LEU A 103 -14.37 -19.60 -44.38
N GLY A 104 -15.62 -20.08 -44.41
CA GLY A 104 -16.49 -20.00 -45.58
C GLY A 104 -16.87 -18.57 -45.97
N LEU A 105 -17.16 -17.71 -44.97
CA LEU A 105 -17.56 -16.32 -45.19
C LEU A 105 -16.39 -15.36 -45.42
N ALA A 106 -15.16 -15.74 -45.07
CA ALA A 106 -13.98 -14.87 -45.15
C ALA A 106 -13.80 -14.23 -46.54
N GLY A 107 -14.05 -15.00 -47.61
CA GLY A 107 -14.00 -14.50 -48.99
C GLY A 107 -15.06 -13.43 -49.27
N ALA A 108 -16.32 -13.70 -48.91
CA ALA A 108 -17.43 -12.76 -49.11
C ALA A 108 -17.27 -11.47 -48.29
N ILE A 109 -16.67 -11.56 -47.10
CA ILE A 109 -16.39 -10.38 -46.27
C ILE A 109 -15.23 -9.57 -46.85
N ALA A 110 -14.19 -10.24 -47.36
CA ALA A 110 -13.08 -9.55 -48.03
C ALA A 110 -13.54 -8.83 -49.30
N THR A 111 -14.45 -9.43 -50.09
CA THR A 111 -15.05 -8.76 -51.26
C THR A 111 -15.97 -7.62 -50.84
N PHE A 112 -16.73 -7.77 -49.75
CA PHE A 112 -17.51 -6.66 -49.20
C PHE A 112 -16.61 -5.45 -48.90
N PHE A 113 -15.51 -5.62 -48.18
CA PHE A 113 -14.60 -4.50 -47.87
C PHE A 113 -13.71 -4.06 -49.06
N GLY A 114 -13.67 -4.81 -50.15
CA GLY A 114 -12.81 -4.53 -51.31
C GLY A 114 -11.31 -4.79 -51.06
N GLU A 115 -10.97 -5.58 -50.05
CA GLU A 115 -9.58 -5.82 -49.62
C GLU A 115 -9.30 -7.33 -49.48
N PRO A 116 -8.67 -7.98 -50.49
CA PRO A 116 -8.47 -9.43 -50.51
C PRO A 116 -7.71 -9.98 -49.30
N VAL A 117 -6.80 -9.20 -48.74
CA VAL A 117 -5.97 -9.57 -47.59
C VAL A 117 -6.80 -9.83 -46.34
N VAL A 118 -7.95 -9.17 -46.19
CA VAL A 118 -8.87 -9.33 -45.04
C VAL A 118 -9.31 -10.78 -44.86
N ARG A 119 -9.39 -11.57 -45.96
CA ARG A 119 -9.75 -12.99 -45.90
C ARG A 119 -8.82 -13.79 -44.97
N TRP A 120 -7.52 -13.51 -45.04
CA TRP A 120 -6.50 -14.22 -44.28
C TRP A 120 -6.45 -13.76 -42.83
N ILE A 121 -6.75 -12.47 -42.60
CA ILE A 121 -6.89 -11.91 -41.26
C ILE A 121 -8.09 -12.56 -40.55
N ILE A 122 -9.24 -12.67 -41.23
CA ILE A 122 -10.43 -13.35 -40.68
C ILE A 122 -10.15 -14.82 -40.42
N ALA A 123 -9.49 -15.53 -41.34
CA ALA A 123 -9.14 -16.94 -41.16
C ALA A 123 -8.21 -17.18 -39.96
N ALA A 124 -7.26 -16.26 -39.70
CA ALA A 124 -6.41 -16.34 -38.52
C ALA A 124 -7.15 -15.96 -37.24
N LEU A 125 -7.95 -14.89 -37.26
CA LEU A 125 -8.72 -14.45 -36.10
C LEU A 125 -9.85 -15.42 -35.73
N SER A 126 -10.38 -16.20 -36.68
CA SER A 126 -11.43 -17.17 -36.37
C SER A 126 -10.98 -18.26 -35.40
N LEU A 127 -9.67 -18.55 -35.35
CA LEU A 127 -9.09 -19.45 -34.35
C LEU A 127 -9.38 -18.97 -32.92
N THR A 128 -9.53 -17.65 -32.73
CA THR A 128 -9.88 -17.08 -31.43
C THR A 128 -11.27 -17.51 -30.97
N PHE A 129 -12.20 -17.89 -31.85
CA PHE A 129 -13.54 -18.35 -31.44
C PHE A 129 -13.48 -19.67 -30.67
N ILE A 130 -12.64 -20.60 -31.12
CA ILE A 130 -12.37 -21.87 -30.41
C ILE A 130 -11.66 -21.58 -29.09
N ILE A 131 -10.61 -20.75 -29.13
CA ILE A 131 -9.84 -20.37 -27.95
C ILE A 131 -10.74 -19.73 -26.89
N ARG A 132 -11.62 -18.80 -27.28
CA ARG A 132 -12.55 -18.08 -26.40
C ARG A 132 -13.66 -18.98 -25.88
N ALA A 133 -14.17 -19.92 -26.68
CA ALA A 133 -15.16 -20.89 -26.24
C ALA A 133 -14.67 -21.72 -25.04
N LEU A 134 -13.40 -22.14 -25.05
CA LEU A 134 -12.75 -22.84 -23.92
C LEU A 134 -12.63 -21.97 -22.65
N GLN A 135 -12.68 -20.64 -22.79
CA GLN A 135 -12.57 -19.70 -21.68
C GLN A 135 -13.93 -19.40 -21.01
N VAL A 136 -15.07 -19.70 -21.67
CA VAL A 136 -16.43 -19.35 -21.20
C VAL A 136 -16.71 -19.91 -19.81
N VAL A 137 -16.58 -21.23 -19.63
CA VAL A 137 -16.84 -21.91 -18.36
C VAL A 137 -15.89 -21.46 -17.24
N PRO A 138 -14.55 -21.53 -17.38
CA PRO A 138 -13.66 -21.21 -16.27
C PRO A 138 -13.73 -19.74 -15.86
N ARG A 139 -13.94 -18.80 -16.81
CA ARG A 139 -14.18 -17.39 -16.45
C ARG A 139 -15.51 -17.21 -15.72
N SER A 140 -16.57 -17.88 -16.18
CA SER A 140 -17.90 -17.80 -15.55
C SER A 140 -17.90 -18.39 -14.14
N LEU A 141 -17.20 -19.50 -13.92
CA LEU A 141 -17.04 -20.08 -12.58
C LEU A 141 -16.25 -19.16 -11.64
N LEU A 142 -15.13 -18.56 -12.11
CA LEU A 142 -14.40 -17.57 -11.30
C LEU A 142 -15.26 -16.34 -10.97
N ALA A 143 -16.10 -15.89 -11.90
CA ALA A 143 -17.01 -14.78 -11.67
C ALA A 143 -18.11 -15.16 -10.66
N ARG A 144 -18.66 -16.38 -10.77
CA ARG A 144 -19.65 -16.95 -9.86
C ARG A 144 -19.11 -17.08 -8.43
N ASP A 145 -17.86 -17.53 -8.30
CA ASP A 145 -17.15 -17.69 -7.03
C ASP A 145 -16.66 -16.35 -6.44
N LEU A 146 -16.96 -15.21 -7.09
CA LEU A 146 -16.50 -13.87 -6.70
C LEU A 146 -14.97 -13.71 -6.65
N GLU A 147 -14.24 -14.55 -7.37
CA GLU A 147 -12.76 -14.54 -7.48
C GLU A 147 -12.27 -13.45 -8.45
N PHE A 148 -12.84 -12.25 -8.36
CA PHE A 148 -12.55 -11.10 -9.23
C PHE A 148 -11.08 -10.68 -9.23
N ARG A 149 -10.36 -10.99 -8.14
CA ARG A 149 -8.91 -10.77 -8.07
C ARG A 149 -8.14 -11.66 -9.04
N ARG A 150 -8.54 -12.92 -9.23
CA ARG A 150 -7.87 -13.81 -10.21
C ARG A 150 -8.21 -13.38 -11.63
N LEU A 151 -9.49 -13.10 -11.90
CA LEU A 151 -9.94 -12.55 -13.19
C LEU A 151 -9.21 -11.24 -13.55
N ALA A 152 -9.01 -10.37 -12.56
CA ALA A 152 -8.23 -9.15 -12.71
C ALA A 152 -6.79 -9.41 -13.17
N TRP A 153 -6.09 -10.36 -12.55
CA TRP A 153 -4.71 -10.73 -12.92
C TRP A 153 -4.64 -11.42 -14.28
N ILE A 154 -5.61 -12.28 -14.58
CA ILE A 154 -5.71 -12.94 -15.89
C ILE A 154 -5.89 -11.91 -17.00
N ASN A 155 -6.81 -10.95 -16.84
CA ASN A 155 -7.04 -9.89 -17.84
C ASN A 155 -5.83 -8.95 -17.96
N ALA A 156 -5.13 -8.66 -16.86
CA ALA A 156 -3.90 -7.88 -16.90
C ALA A 156 -2.78 -8.63 -17.64
N GLY A 157 -2.62 -9.93 -17.36
CA GLY A 157 -1.68 -10.80 -18.07
C GLY A 157 -2.01 -10.91 -19.57
N GLU A 158 -3.30 -11.01 -19.92
CA GLU A 158 -3.78 -11.01 -21.30
C GLU A 158 -3.36 -9.76 -22.06
N ALA A 159 -3.60 -8.58 -21.47
CA ALA A 159 -3.22 -7.31 -22.05
C ALA A 159 -1.69 -7.18 -22.22
N LEU A 160 -0.91 -7.73 -21.29
CA LEU A 160 0.55 -7.73 -21.37
C LEU A 160 1.07 -8.67 -22.46
N VAL A 161 0.54 -9.90 -22.57
CA VAL A 161 0.92 -10.82 -23.65
C VAL A 161 0.52 -10.25 -25.00
N TRP A 162 -0.69 -9.68 -25.12
CA TRP A 162 -1.11 -8.96 -26.33
C TRP A 162 -0.09 -7.87 -26.69
N SER A 163 0.21 -6.98 -25.74
CA SER A 163 1.06 -5.82 -25.97
C SER A 163 2.50 -6.22 -26.33
N LEU A 164 3.04 -7.25 -25.68
CA LEU A 164 4.39 -7.73 -25.93
C LEU A 164 4.49 -8.45 -27.27
N THR A 165 3.55 -9.36 -27.58
CA THR A 165 3.54 -10.07 -28.86
C THR A 165 3.36 -9.11 -30.02
N THR A 166 2.44 -8.14 -29.91
CA THR A 166 2.27 -7.11 -30.94
C THR A 166 3.50 -6.21 -31.05
N LEU A 167 4.14 -5.81 -29.94
CA LEU A 167 5.35 -5.00 -30.00
C LEU A 167 6.51 -5.76 -30.66
N LEU A 168 6.74 -7.02 -30.30
CA LEU A 168 7.75 -7.88 -30.92
C LEU A 168 7.47 -8.06 -32.40
N GLY A 169 6.22 -8.35 -32.78
CA GLY A 169 5.82 -8.47 -34.18
C GLY A 169 6.02 -7.17 -34.98
N ALA A 170 5.72 -6.02 -34.37
CA ALA A 170 5.94 -4.71 -34.98
C ALA A 170 7.43 -4.40 -35.17
N LEU A 171 8.27 -4.72 -34.18
CA LEU A 171 9.73 -4.58 -34.27
C LEU A 171 10.35 -5.49 -35.35
N LEU A 172 9.74 -6.66 -35.60
CA LEU A 172 10.11 -7.57 -36.67
C LEU A 172 9.54 -7.17 -38.05
N GLY A 173 8.81 -6.05 -38.14
CA GLY A 173 8.25 -5.56 -39.40
C GLY A 173 7.07 -6.38 -39.95
N LEU A 174 6.35 -7.12 -39.10
CA LEU A 174 5.24 -7.98 -39.53
C LEU A 174 3.95 -7.23 -39.94
N GLY A 175 3.93 -5.89 -39.84
CA GLY A 175 2.78 -5.06 -40.21
C GLY A 175 1.51 -5.46 -39.46
N TYR A 176 0.39 -5.62 -40.18
CA TYR A 176 -0.89 -6.04 -39.58
C TYR A 176 -0.84 -7.42 -38.88
N TRP A 177 0.08 -8.33 -39.25
CA TRP A 177 0.22 -9.62 -38.58
C TRP A 177 0.64 -9.49 -37.11
N ALA A 178 1.32 -8.40 -36.74
CA ALA A 178 1.66 -8.12 -35.35
C ALA A 178 0.39 -7.99 -34.46
N LEU A 179 -0.68 -7.40 -34.98
CA LEU A 179 -1.96 -7.25 -34.29
C LEU A 179 -2.72 -8.58 -34.21
N VAL A 180 -2.72 -9.33 -35.32
CA VAL A 180 -3.39 -10.64 -35.42
C VAL A 180 -2.74 -11.67 -34.48
N LEU A 181 -1.41 -11.79 -34.52
CA LEU A 181 -0.68 -12.70 -33.64
C LEU A 181 -0.80 -12.29 -32.17
N GLY A 182 -0.85 -10.98 -31.89
CA GLY A 182 -1.19 -10.46 -30.56
C GLY A 182 -2.49 -11.04 -30.02
N ALA A 183 -3.55 -11.04 -30.84
CA ALA A 183 -4.87 -11.57 -30.50
C ALA A 183 -4.88 -13.07 -30.24
N VAL A 184 -4.27 -13.83 -31.13
CA VAL A 184 -4.25 -15.29 -31.05
C VAL A 184 -3.39 -15.74 -29.87
N ALA A 185 -2.19 -15.17 -29.72
CA ALA A 185 -1.25 -15.56 -28.66
C ALA A 185 -1.76 -15.19 -27.27
N SER A 186 -2.33 -13.98 -27.08
CA SER A 186 -2.88 -13.58 -25.78
C SER A 186 -4.07 -14.44 -25.38
N GLY A 187 -4.95 -14.75 -26.34
CA GLY A 187 -6.06 -15.68 -26.14
C GLY A 187 -5.57 -17.06 -25.72
N ALA A 188 -4.63 -17.65 -26.46
CA ALA A 188 -4.10 -18.99 -26.17
C ALA A 188 -3.43 -19.05 -24.79
N ALA A 189 -2.56 -18.07 -24.47
CA ALA A 189 -1.89 -18.00 -23.17
C ALA A 189 -2.89 -17.95 -22.01
N VAL A 190 -3.96 -17.15 -22.15
CA VAL A 190 -5.01 -17.06 -21.13
C VAL A 190 -5.82 -18.34 -21.01
N THR A 191 -6.13 -19.01 -22.13
CA THR A 191 -6.80 -20.32 -22.09
C THR A 191 -5.98 -21.33 -21.29
N VAL A 192 -4.67 -21.42 -21.54
CA VAL A 192 -3.77 -22.32 -20.79
C VAL A 192 -3.82 -22.01 -19.29
N VAL A 193 -3.67 -20.73 -18.92
CA VAL A 193 -3.71 -20.30 -17.51
C VAL A 193 -5.06 -20.61 -16.86
N LEU A 194 -6.17 -20.36 -17.56
CA LEU A 194 -7.52 -20.65 -17.04
C LEU A 194 -7.77 -22.14 -16.87
N CYS A 195 -7.36 -22.97 -17.84
CA CYS A 195 -7.50 -24.43 -17.76
C CYS A 195 -6.68 -25.01 -16.61
N ILE A 196 -5.50 -24.45 -16.30
CA ILE A 196 -4.68 -24.86 -15.16
C ILE A 196 -5.32 -24.41 -13.83
N GLN A 197 -5.78 -23.16 -13.74
CA GLN A 197 -6.30 -22.60 -12.49
C GLN A 197 -7.71 -23.09 -12.12
N ARG A 198 -8.53 -23.39 -13.12
CA ARG A 198 -9.89 -23.92 -12.97
C ARG A 198 -10.13 -25.05 -13.98
N PRO A 199 -9.57 -26.25 -13.71
CA PRO A 199 -9.86 -27.43 -14.50
C PRO A 199 -11.36 -27.73 -14.47
N HIS A 200 -11.94 -28.02 -15.63
CA HIS A 200 -13.33 -28.43 -15.75
C HIS A 200 -13.44 -29.46 -16.87
N HIS A 201 -14.39 -30.38 -16.77
CA HIS A 201 -14.63 -31.39 -17.78
C HIS A 201 -15.58 -30.84 -18.84
N LEU A 202 -15.24 -31.05 -20.11
CA LEU A 202 -16.16 -30.83 -21.22
C LEU A 202 -17.01 -32.08 -21.39
N SER A 203 -18.31 -31.92 -21.61
CA SER A 203 -19.24 -33.03 -21.82
C SER A 203 -20.12 -32.76 -23.02
N TRP A 204 -20.47 -33.83 -23.73
CA TRP A 204 -21.38 -33.71 -24.87
C TRP A 204 -22.78 -33.24 -24.40
N PRO A 205 -23.38 -32.22 -25.05
CA PRO A 205 -24.68 -31.67 -24.66
C PRO A 205 -25.83 -32.60 -25.06
N ARG A 206 -25.98 -33.73 -24.35
CA ARG A 206 -27.03 -34.75 -24.61
C ARG A 206 -28.43 -34.32 -24.22
N ASP A 207 -28.58 -33.49 -23.18
CA ASP A 207 -29.88 -33.07 -22.64
C ASP A 207 -30.05 -31.55 -22.73
N ILE A 208 -30.45 -31.08 -23.91
CA ILE A 208 -30.64 -29.65 -24.20
C ILE A 208 -31.86 -29.10 -23.43
N ARG A 209 -32.84 -29.93 -23.06
CA ARG A 209 -34.07 -29.48 -22.36
C ARG A 209 -33.80 -29.06 -20.91
N SER A 210 -32.88 -29.75 -20.21
CA SER A 210 -32.49 -29.34 -18.85
C SER A 210 -31.69 -28.04 -18.80
N ILE A 211 -31.06 -27.65 -19.92
CA ILE A 211 -30.30 -26.40 -20.06
C ILE A 211 -31.14 -25.28 -20.70
N ALA A 212 -32.19 -25.62 -21.45
CA ALA A 212 -33.07 -24.66 -22.13
C ALA A 212 -33.76 -23.68 -21.16
N LYS A 213 -34.10 -24.11 -19.94
CA LYS A 213 -34.62 -23.20 -18.89
C LYS A 213 -33.59 -22.15 -18.47
N ALA A 214 -32.29 -22.48 -18.48
CA ALA A 214 -31.21 -21.54 -18.18
C ALA A 214 -30.91 -20.59 -19.36
N MET A 215 -31.28 -20.98 -20.59
CA MET A 215 -31.18 -20.14 -21.79
C MET A 215 -32.40 -19.23 -22.01
N HIS A 216 -33.53 -19.50 -21.33
CA HIS A 216 -34.78 -18.74 -21.46
C HIS A 216 -34.77 -17.46 -20.59
N LEU A 217 -33.71 -16.67 -20.74
CA LEU A 217 -33.54 -15.39 -20.07
C LEU A 217 -33.14 -14.32 -21.10
N GLY A 218 -34.04 -13.35 -21.31
CA GLY A 218 -33.67 -12.04 -21.83
C GLY A 218 -33.49 -11.88 -23.34
N TRP A 219 -34.38 -12.43 -24.18
CA TRP A 219 -34.43 -12.10 -25.62
C TRP A 219 -34.36 -10.58 -25.89
N TYR A 220 -35.02 -9.76 -25.06
CA TYR A 220 -34.94 -8.30 -25.14
C TYR A 220 -33.52 -7.74 -24.91
N ILE A 221 -32.74 -8.36 -24.02
CA ILE A 221 -31.35 -7.98 -23.74
C ILE A 221 -30.47 -8.39 -24.92
N VAL A 222 -30.67 -9.60 -25.42
CA VAL A 222 -30.00 -10.15 -26.61
C VAL A 222 -30.19 -9.24 -27.83
N VAL A 223 -31.44 -8.94 -28.20
CA VAL A 223 -31.76 -8.07 -29.34
C VAL A 223 -31.20 -6.68 -29.11
N SER A 224 -31.32 -6.16 -27.89
CA SER A 224 -30.76 -4.87 -27.51
C SER A 224 -29.24 -4.83 -27.69
N GLN A 225 -28.50 -5.87 -27.29
CA GLN A 225 -27.04 -5.95 -27.44
C GLN A 225 -26.62 -6.09 -28.91
N LEU A 226 -27.36 -6.88 -29.69
CA LEU A 226 -27.11 -7.02 -31.13
C LEU A 226 -27.31 -5.68 -31.86
N CYS A 227 -28.43 -5.00 -31.57
CA CYS A 227 -28.70 -3.67 -32.12
C CYS A 227 -27.64 -2.65 -31.69
N TRP A 228 -27.22 -2.69 -30.41
CA TRP A 228 -26.14 -1.86 -29.89
C TRP A 228 -24.83 -2.08 -30.63
N TYR A 229 -24.45 -3.33 -30.88
CA TYR A 229 -23.25 -3.67 -31.64
C TYR A 229 -23.32 -3.11 -33.07
N VAL A 230 -24.46 -3.30 -33.74
CA VAL A 230 -24.67 -2.82 -35.12
C VAL A 230 -24.44 -1.31 -35.22
N TYR A 231 -25.12 -0.48 -34.40
CA TYR A 231 -24.92 0.97 -34.55
C TYR A 231 -23.58 1.47 -33.99
N SER A 232 -23.02 0.80 -32.97
CA SER A 232 -21.76 1.24 -32.34
C SER A 232 -20.53 0.92 -33.18
N HIS A 233 -20.63 -0.03 -34.11
CA HIS A 233 -19.55 -0.38 -35.05
C HIS A 233 -19.89 -0.07 -36.51
N ALA A 234 -21.04 0.58 -36.75
CA ALA A 234 -21.45 0.99 -38.10
C ALA A 234 -20.47 1.99 -38.72
N ASP A 235 -19.85 2.86 -37.91
CA ASP A 235 -18.88 3.83 -38.37
C ASP A 235 -17.62 3.16 -38.93
N LEU A 236 -17.06 2.17 -38.22
CA LEU A 236 -15.92 1.38 -38.70
C LEU A 236 -16.27 0.61 -39.98
N THR A 237 -17.49 0.06 -40.04
CA THR A 237 -17.98 -0.69 -41.20
C THR A 237 -18.11 0.22 -42.43
N ILE A 238 -18.75 1.38 -42.26
CA ILE A 238 -19.01 2.35 -43.32
C ILE A 238 -17.70 2.99 -43.78
N VAL A 239 -16.84 3.43 -42.87
CA VAL A 239 -15.53 4.00 -43.21
C VAL A 239 -14.67 2.97 -43.93
N GLY A 240 -14.63 1.72 -43.46
CA GLY A 240 -13.90 0.65 -44.12
C GLY A 240 -14.39 0.38 -45.55
N ARG A 241 -15.71 0.28 -45.73
CA ARG A 241 -16.32 -0.02 -47.02
C ARG A 241 -16.26 1.13 -48.03
N VAL A 242 -16.48 2.36 -47.56
CA VAL A 242 -16.69 3.54 -48.42
C VAL A 242 -15.39 4.31 -48.63
N LEU A 243 -14.57 4.45 -47.58
CA LEU A 243 -13.34 5.26 -47.59
C LEU A 243 -12.06 4.40 -47.65
N GLY A 244 -12.15 3.10 -47.43
CA GLY A 244 -11.03 2.15 -47.53
C GLY A 244 -10.18 2.05 -46.25
N LYS A 245 -9.10 1.27 -46.34
CA LYS A 245 -8.26 0.87 -45.19
C LYS A 245 -7.48 2.01 -44.51
N ALA A 246 -6.86 2.93 -45.25
CA ALA A 246 -6.03 3.98 -44.64
C ALA A 246 -6.87 4.99 -43.83
N PRO A 247 -7.99 5.54 -44.34
CA PRO A 247 -8.88 6.38 -43.54
C PRO A 247 -9.51 5.64 -42.36
N LEU A 248 -9.84 4.35 -42.52
CA LEU A 248 -10.33 3.53 -41.41
C LEU A 248 -9.30 3.38 -40.30
N GLY A 249 -8.03 3.15 -40.63
CA GLY A 249 -6.98 3.04 -39.63
C GLY A 249 -6.77 4.34 -38.86
N ALA A 250 -6.73 5.48 -39.56
CA ALA A 250 -6.65 6.79 -38.93
C ALA A 250 -7.86 7.08 -38.04
N TYR A 251 -9.07 6.75 -38.51
CA TYR A 251 -10.31 6.91 -37.75
C TYR A 251 -10.34 6.02 -36.50
N THR A 252 -10.02 4.73 -36.63
CA THR A 252 -9.99 3.76 -35.53
C THR A 252 -8.98 4.18 -34.46
N LYS A 253 -7.77 4.59 -34.88
CA LYS A 253 -6.78 5.06 -33.92
C LYS A 253 -7.21 6.35 -33.23
N GLY A 254 -7.87 7.24 -33.97
CA GLY A 254 -8.44 8.46 -33.40
C GLY A 254 -9.53 8.16 -32.38
N TRP A 255 -10.40 7.19 -32.66
CA TRP A 255 -11.40 6.69 -31.73
C TRP A 255 -10.78 6.11 -30.46
N ASP A 256 -9.78 5.22 -30.59
CA ASP A 256 -9.09 4.61 -29.43
C ASP A 256 -8.51 5.68 -28.50
N ILE A 257 -7.82 6.68 -29.07
CA ILE A 257 -7.20 7.76 -28.30
C ILE A 257 -8.25 8.64 -27.63
N ALA A 258 -9.31 8.99 -28.34
CA ALA A 258 -10.39 9.81 -27.82
C ALA A 258 -11.18 9.13 -26.69
N SER A 259 -11.37 7.82 -26.79
CA SER A 259 -12.26 7.05 -25.92
C SER A 259 -11.61 6.50 -24.66
N VAL A 260 -10.31 6.14 -24.72
CA VAL A 260 -9.63 5.43 -23.63
C VAL A 260 -9.74 6.14 -22.26
N PRO A 261 -9.46 7.44 -22.12
CA PRO A 261 -9.54 8.10 -20.81
C PRO A 261 -10.97 8.12 -20.25
N THR A 262 -11.94 8.48 -21.10
CA THR A 262 -13.34 8.61 -20.72
C THR A 262 -13.98 7.27 -20.38
N ASP A 263 -13.64 6.21 -21.10
CA ASP A 263 -14.19 4.87 -20.89
C ASP A 263 -13.67 4.24 -19.61
N ARG A 264 -12.40 4.47 -19.24
CA ARG A 264 -11.87 3.98 -17.96
C ARG A 264 -12.58 4.61 -16.76
N ILE A 265 -12.85 5.91 -16.83
CA ILE A 265 -13.62 6.60 -15.77
C ILE A 265 -15.06 6.08 -15.76
N SER A 266 -15.70 6.01 -16.92
CA SER A 266 -17.09 5.58 -17.05
C SER A 266 -17.31 4.13 -16.61
N THR A 267 -16.36 3.23 -16.88
CA THR A 267 -16.45 1.82 -16.47
C THR A 267 -16.34 1.64 -14.96
N LEU A 268 -15.51 2.44 -14.26
CA LEU A 268 -15.43 2.42 -12.80
C LEU A 268 -16.77 2.84 -12.15
N VAL A 269 -17.38 3.88 -12.69
CA VAL A 269 -18.70 4.34 -12.22
C VAL A 269 -19.80 3.34 -12.62
N GLY A 270 -19.74 2.81 -13.84
CA GLY A 270 -20.71 1.85 -14.37
C GLY A 270 -20.73 0.51 -13.63
N GLN A 271 -19.69 0.15 -12.87
CA GLN A 271 -19.68 -1.05 -12.04
C GLN A 271 -20.54 -0.92 -10.78
N VAL A 272 -20.62 0.29 -10.21
CA VAL A 272 -21.38 0.53 -8.96
C VAL A 272 -22.81 1.03 -9.24
N THR A 273 -22.99 1.70 -10.37
CA THR A 273 -24.23 2.37 -10.74
C THR A 273 -25.47 1.45 -10.75
N PRO A 274 -25.41 0.20 -11.28
CA PRO A 274 -26.56 -0.70 -11.25
C PRO A 274 -27.03 -1.07 -9.83
N ALA A 275 -26.10 -1.26 -8.89
CA ALA A 275 -26.43 -1.59 -7.50
C ALA A 275 -27.07 -0.40 -6.78
N VAL A 276 -26.54 0.82 -6.99
CA VAL A 276 -27.07 2.06 -6.43
C VAL A 276 -28.50 2.32 -6.93
N PHE A 277 -28.74 2.16 -8.23
CA PHE A 277 -30.08 2.37 -8.80
C PHE A 277 -31.07 1.27 -8.43
N SER A 278 -30.62 0.03 -8.27
CA SER A 278 -31.48 -1.07 -7.80
C SER A 278 -31.91 -0.86 -6.34
N ALA A 279 -30.98 -0.49 -5.45
CA ALA A 279 -31.28 -0.22 -4.04
C ALA A 279 -32.25 0.97 -3.86
N ALA A 280 -32.13 1.98 -4.70
CA ALA A 280 -33.00 3.16 -4.70
C ALA A 280 -34.23 3.03 -5.61
N GLN A 281 -34.48 1.87 -6.23
CA GLN A 281 -35.51 1.73 -7.28
C GLN A 281 -36.90 2.19 -6.85
N LYS A 282 -37.25 2.04 -5.56
CA LYS A 282 -38.55 2.41 -4.99
C LYS A 282 -38.64 3.88 -4.54
N ASP A 283 -37.52 4.59 -4.45
CA ASP A 283 -37.46 6.00 -4.03
C ASP A 283 -37.03 6.88 -5.22
N GLN A 284 -38.03 7.49 -5.87
CA GLN A 284 -37.78 8.39 -7.00
C GLN A 284 -36.92 9.60 -6.65
N ALA A 285 -37.06 10.16 -5.44
CA ALA A 285 -36.29 11.33 -5.03
C ALA A 285 -34.81 10.96 -4.87
N ALA A 286 -34.54 9.79 -4.31
CA ALA A 286 -33.19 9.23 -4.24
C ALA A 286 -32.61 8.96 -5.64
N LEU A 287 -33.37 8.35 -6.55
CA LEU A 287 -32.91 8.11 -7.93
C LEU A 287 -32.53 9.41 -8.67
N ARG A 288 -33.36 10.46 -8.56
CA ARG A 288 -33.05 11.79 -9.14
C ARG A 288 -31.75 12.33 -8.58
N ARG A 289 -31.59 12.29 -7.25
CA ARG A 289 -30.40 12.78 -6.55
C ARG A 289 -29.15 12.01 -6.97
N TYR A 290 -29.22 10.68 -7.06
CA TYR A 290 -28.10 9.84 -7.46
C TYR A 290 -27.72 10.05 -8.93
N LEU A 291 -28.69 10.12 -9.85
CA LEU A 291 -28.42 10.41 -11.25
C LEU A 291 -27.71 11.76 -11.40
N LEU A 292 -28.23 12.83 -10.79
CA LEU A 292 -27.63 14.16 -10.87
C LEU A 292 -26.21 14.17 -10.28
N ALA A 293 -26.00 13.56 -9.12
CA ALA A 293 -24.69 13.52 -8.48
C ALA A 293 -23.66 12.69 -9.29
N LEU A 294 -24.06 11.54 -9.84
CA LEU A 294 -23.18 10.69 -10.66
C LEU A 294 -22.83 11.37 -11.98
N THR A 295 -23.80 12.02 -12.63
CA THR A 295 -23.58 12.72 -13.91
C THR A 295 -22.78 14.01 -13.73
N GLU A 296 -23.01 14.78 -12.66
CA GLU A 296 -22.17 15.93 -12.29
C GLU A 296 -20.73 15.48 -12.00
N GLY A 297 -20.55 14.41 -11.20
CA GLY A 297 -19.23 13.85 -10.89
C GLY A 297 -18.49 13.32 -12.12
N LEU A 298 -19.19 12.60 -13.01
CA LEU A 298 -18.63 12.14 -14.28
C LEU A 298 -18.24 13.33 -15.16
N ALA A 299 -19.11 14.33 -15.31
CA ALA A 299 -18.84 15.51 -16.14
C ALA A 299 -17.60 16.27 -15.67
N LEU A 300 -17.45 16.48 -14.35
CA LEU A 300 -16.29 17.12 -13.74
C LEU A 300 -14.96 16.39 -14.01
N LEU A 301 -15.00 15.13 -14.44
CA LEU A 301 -13.83 14.35 -14.80
C LEU A 301 -13.67 14.19 -16.31
N THR A 302 -14.76 13.94 -17.04
CA THR A 302 -14.70 13.58 -18.45
C THR A 302 -14.70 14.79 -19.38
N PHE A 303 -15.40 15.89 -19.04
CA PHE A 303 -15.39 17.11 -19.85
C PHE A 303 -14.00 17.74 -20.00
N PRO A 304 -13.20 17.92 -18.92
CA PRO A 304 -11.86 18.49 -19.07
C PRO A 304 -10.95 17.61 -19.93
N LEU A 305 -11.08 16.29 -19.82
CA LEU A 305 -10.30 15.35 -20.65
C LEU A 305 -10.73 15.42 -22.11
N SER A 306 -12.03 15.42 -22.38
CA SER A 306 -12.60 15.50 -23.73
C SER A 306 -12.27 16.81 -24.44
N VAL A 307 -12.54 17.94 -23.80
CA VAL A 307 -12.27 19.27 -24.37
C VAL A 307 -10.77 19.54 -24.45
N GLY A 308 -10.03 19.20 -23.40
CA GLY A 308 -8.56 19.33 -23.38
C GLY A 308 -7.91 18.54 -24.52
N LEU A 309 -8.24 17.25 -24.66
CA LEU A 309 -7.71 16.40 -25.73
C LEU A 309 -8.10 16.92 -27.12
N ALA A 310 -9.36 17.38 -27.29
CA ALA A 310 -9.81 17.91 -28.56
C ALA A 310 -9.07 19.19 -28.96
N LEU A 311 -8.76 20.07 -28.01
CA LEU A 311 -8.02 21.30 -28.30
C LEU A 311 -6.57 21.01 -28.68
N VAL A 312 -5.90 20.09 -27.97
CA VAL A 312 -4.47 19.79 -28.20
C VAL A 312 -4.23 18.66 -29.21
N ALA A 313 -5.26 18.16 -29.89
CA ALA A 313 -5.18 16.94 -30.70
C ALA A 313 -4.15 16.99 -31.83
N ASP A 314 -3.95 18.16 -32.45
CA ASP A 314 -2.92 18.37 -33.48
C ASP A 314 -1.52 18.14 -32.93
N LEU A 315 -1.17 18.84 -31.86
CA LEU A 315 0.13 18.71 -31.20
C LEU A 315 0.29 17.31 -30.59
N PHE A 316 -0.77 16.76 -30.00
CA PHE A 316 -0.75 15.43 -29.41
C PHE A 316 -0.46 14.35 -30.45
N VAL A 317 -1.23 14.30 -31.55
CA VAL A 317 -1.08 13.27 -32.58
C VAL A 317 0.30 13.35 -33.22
N ILE A 318 0.75 14.54 -33.62
CA ILE A 318 2.05 14.71 -34.28
C ILE A 318 3.20 14.37 -33.32
N THR A 319 3.15 14.85 -32.08
CA THR A 319 4.25 14.65 -31.11
C THR A 319 4.29 13.23 -30.57
N VAL A 320 3.13 12.61 -30.30
CA VAL A 320 3.04 11.31 -29.62
C VAL A 320 2.99 10.16 -30.62
N LEU A 321 2.17 10.25 -31.68
CA LEU A 321 2.01 9.18 -32.66
C LEU A 321 2.94 9.33 -33.87
N GLY A 322 3.31 10.57 -34.22
CA GLY A 322 4.12 10.89 -35.40
C GLY A 322 3.31 11.40 -36.59
N GLU A 323 4.00 11.95 -37.59
CA GLU A 323 3.38 12.61 -38.76
C GLU A 323 2.51 11.67 -39.61
N GLN A 324 2.82 10.37 -39.65
CA GLN A 324 2.00 9.38 -40.40
C GLN A 324 0.55 9.29 -39.90
N TRP A 325 0.27 9.75 -38.68
CA TRP A 325 -1.06 9.79 -38.08
C TRP A 325 -1.79 11.11 -38.24
N ARG A 326 -1.25 12.07 -39.01
CA ARG A 326 -1.91 13.36 -39.29
C ARG A 326 -3.38 13.23 -39.71
N PRO A 327 -3.80 12.25 -40.54
CA PRO A 327 -5.22 12.06 -40.86
C PRO A 327 -6.13 11.72 -39.66
N ALA A 328 -5.56 11.28 -38.54
CA ALA A 328 -6.29 10.99 -37.30
C ALA A 328 -6.58 12.24 -36.46
N ILE A 329 -5.97 13.40 -36.75
CA ILE A 329 -6.16 14.64 -35.96
C ILE A 329 -7.63 15.01 -35.88
N VAL A 330 -8.33 15.10 -37.01
CA VAL A 330 -9.73 15.52 -37.04
C VAL A 330 -10.64 14.50 -36.32
N PRO A 331 -10.51 13.17 -36.56
CA PRO A 331 -11.17 12.16 -35.73
C PRO A 331 -10.91 12.34 -34.22
N VAL A 332 -9.67 12.51 -33.77
CA VAL A 332 -9.35 12.71 -32.34
C VAL A 332 -10.05 13.96 -31.79
N ARG A 333 -10.06 15.07 -32.54
CA ARG A 333 -10.74 16.31 -32.11
C ARG A 333 -12.22 16.09 -31.90
N LEU A 334 -12.91 15.59 -32.92
CA LEU A 334 -14.37 15.45 -32.90
C LEU A 334 -14.83 14.34 -31.96
N LEU A 335 -14.20 13.17 -32.03
CA LEU A 335 -14.55 12.04 -31.16
C LEU A 335 -14.14 12.29 -29.71
N GLY A 336 -13.09 13.09 -29.48
CA GLY A 336 -12.70 13.55 -28.14
C GLY A 336 -13.81 14.35 -27.47
N LEU A 337 -14.43 15.28 -28.20
CA LEU A 337 -15.61 16.03 -27.73
C LEU A 337 -16.80 15.10 -27.48
N TYR A 338 -17.07 14.18 -28.41
CA TYR A 338 -18.15 13.19 -28.26
C TYR A 338 -17.97 12.30 -27.01
N GLY A 339 -16.72 11.95 -26.66
CA GLY A 339 -16.41 11.11 -25.49
C GLY A 339 -17.00 11.65 -24.19
N GLY A 340 -17.06 12.97 -24.02
CA GLY A 340 -17.63 13.62 -22.83
C GLY A 340 -19.14 13.44 -22.75
N PHE A 341 -19.83 13.64 -23.89
CA PHE A 341 -21.27 13.37 -24.00
C PHE A 341 -21.57 11.88 -23.75
N ARG A 342 -20.83 10.98 -24.39
CA ARG A 342 -21.00 9.53 -24.29
C ARG A 342 -20.84 9.03 -22.85
N ALA A 343 -19.83 9.53 -22.13
CA ALA A 343 -19.55 9.13 -20.75
C ALA A 343 -20.73 9.38 -19.81
N ILE A 344 -21.39 10.53 -19.97
CA ILE A 344 -22.56 10.89 -19.16
C ILE A 344 -23.79 10.12 -19.63
N PHE A 345 -23.99 10.05 -20.94
CA PHE A 345 -25.15 9.42 -21.55
C PHE A 345 -25.25 7.91 -21.22
N ASN A 346 -24.11 7.22 -21.10
CA ASN A 346 -24.04 5.79 -20.75
C ASN A 346 -24.65 5.42 -19.38
N THR A 347 -24.94 6.40 -18.51
CA THR A 347 -25.65 6.15 -17.23
C THR A 347 -27.17 5.98 -17.40
N LEU A 348 -27.75 6.55 -18.46
CA LEU A 348 -29.20 6.58 -18.66
C LEU A 348 -29.81 5.22 -19.00
N PRO A 349 -29.21 4.37 -19.88
CA PRO A 349 -29.71 3.01 -20.11
C PRO A 349 -29.77 2.18 -18.83
N GLN A 350 -28.82 2.37 -17.91
CA GLN A 350 -28.76 1.62 -16.65
C GLN A 350 -29.95 1.93 -15.74
N ILE A 351 -30.42 3.18 -15.72
CA ILE A 351 -31.63 3.58 -14.99
C ILE A 351 -32.88 2.94 -15.58
N LEU A 352 -33.01 2.94 -16.91
CA LEU A 352 -34.18 2.34 -17.56
C LEU A 352 -34.26 0.85 -17.25
N VAL A 353 -33.13 0.14 -17.30
CA VAL A 353 -33.09 -1.28 -16.91
C VAL A 353 -33.42 -1.45 -15.43
N ALA A 354 -32.83 -0.66 -14.53
CA ALA A 354 -33.08 -0.76 -13.09
C ALA A 354 -34.53 -0.41 -12.69
N THR A 355 -35.20 0.46 -13.43
CA THR A 355 -36.61 0.85 -13.19
C THR A 355 -37.62 -0.05 -13.90
N GLY A 356 -37.20 -1.13 -14.56
CA GLY A 356 -38.08 -2.09 -15.23
C GLY A 356 -38.45 -1.73 -16.68
N HIS A 357 -37.86 -0.68 -17.26
CA HIS A 357 -38.12 -0.18 -18.62
C HIS A 357 -37.16 -0.77 -19.67
N ALA A 358 -36.75 -2.04 -19.52
CA ALA A 358 -35.82 -2.70 -20.43
C ALA A 358 -36.35 -2.83 -21.87
N LYS A 359 -37.68 -2.95 -22.04
CA LYS A 359 -38.35 -2.99 -23.35
C LYS A 359 -38.17 -1.68 -24.13
N GLN A 360 -38.24 -0.54 -23.43
CA GLN A 360 -38.01 0.78 -24.01
C GLN A 360 -36.55 0.94 -24.45
N ASN A 361 -35.59 0.47 -23.64
CA ASN A 361 -34.18 0.45 -24.01
C ASN A 361 -33.92 -0.38 -25.27
N MET A 362 -34.57 -1.55 -25.41
CA MET A 362 -34.48 -2.34 -26.64
C MET A 362 -35.05 -1.59 -27.86
N ARG A 363 -36.25 -0.99 -27.73
CA ARG A 363 -36.86 -0.20 -28.83
C ARG A 363 -35.97 0.94 -29.29
N PHE A 364 -35.31 1.60 -28.34
CA PHE A 364 -34.32 2.64 -28.63
C PHE A 364 -33.13 2.08 -29.42
N ASN A 365 -32.54 0.97 -28.97
CA ASN A 365 -31.41 0.37 -29.67
C ASN A 365 -31.81 -0.10 -31.08
N LEU A 366 -33.03 -0.61 -31.27
CA LEU A 366 -33.56 -0.96 -32.58
C LEU A 366 -33.68 0.26 -33.51
N PHE A 367 -34.21 1.37 -33.00
CA PHE A 367 -34.26 2.62 -33.76
C PHE A 367 -32.86 3.15 -34.08
N ALA A 368 -31.94 3.14 -33.11
CA ALA A 368 -30.56 3.57 -33.30
C ALA A 368 -29.80 2.68 -34.31
N ALA A 369 -30.08 1.37 -34.34
CA ALA A 369 -29.54 0.42 -35.30
C ALA A 369 -29.88 0.73 -36.77
N VAL A 370 -30.86 1.60 -37.01
CA VAL A 370 -31.19 2.10 -38.36
C VAL A 370 -30.77 3.56 -38.49
N ALA A 371 -31.20 4.43 -37.58
CA ALA A 371 -31.01 5.88 -37.70
C ALA A 371 -29.53 6.30 -37.66
N VAL A 372 -28.72 5.68 -36.79
CA VAL A 372 -27.31 6.05 -36.63
C VAL A 372 -26.47 5.58 -37.83
N PRO A 373 -26.56 4.33 -38.32
CA PRO A 373 -25.89 3.94 -39.56
C PRO A 373 -26.30 4.81 -40.77
N THR A 374 -27.57 5.20 -40.89
CA THR A 374 -28.00 6.13 -41.96
C THR A 374 -27.31 7.49 -41.83
N ALA A 375 -27.26 8.06 -40.64
CA ALA A 375 -26.56 9.33 -40.40
C ALA A 375 -25.05 9.22 -40.68
N LEU A 376 -24.42 8.12 -40.28
CA LEU A 376 -23.00 7.83 -40.54
C LEU A 376 -22.72 7.64 -42.04
N TYR A 377 -23.62 6.96 -42.76
CA TYR A 377 -23.50 6.76 -44.20
C TYR A 377 -23.61 8.08 -44.97
N ILE A 378 -24.56 8.94 -44.59
CA ILE A 378 -24.66 10.31 -45.12
C ILE A 378 -23.38 11.08 -44.78
N GLY A 379 -22.92 10.99 -43.53
CA GLY A 379 -21.68 11.61 -43.04
C GLY A 379 -20.43 11.17 -43.83
N SER A 380 -20.38 9.92 -44.30
CA SER A 380 -19.23 9.38 -45.04
C SER A 380 -18.92 10.13 -46.35
N ARG A 381 -19.89 10.88 -46.89
CA ARG A 381 -19.70 11.77 -48.05
C ARG A 381 -18.69 12.89 -47.80
N TRP A 382 -18.49 13.29 -46.55
CA TRP A 382 -17.47 14.27 -46.15
C TRP A 382 -16.24 13.61 -45.50
N GLY A 383 -15.96 12.35 -45.86
CA GLY A 383 -14.84 11.58 -45.34
C GLY A 383 -14.98 11.25 -43.84
N THR A 384 -13.85 11.01 -43.17
CA THR A 384 -13.81 10.67 -41.74
C THR A 384 -14.32 11.79 -40.84
N THR A 385 -14.20 13.05 -41.28
CA THR A 385 -14.75 14.22 -40.60
C THR A 385 -16.27 14.16 -40.51
N GLY A 386 -16.95 13.87 -41.63
CA GLY A 386 -18.42 13.80 -41.64
C GLY A 386 -18.95 12.63 -40.82
N VAL A 387 -18.26 11.48 -40.82
CA VAL A 387 -18.59 10.35 -39.93
C VAL A 387 -18.44 10.73 -38.46
N ALA A 388 -17.35 11.43 -38.10
CA ALA A 388 -17.17 11.91 -36.72
C ALA A 388 -18.21 12.98 -36.34
N LEU A 389 -18.61 13.87 -37.25
CA LEU A 389 -19.69 14.83 -37.04
C LEU A 389 -21.05 14.16 -36.84
N ALA A 390 -21.32 13.03 -37.49
CA ALA A 390 -22.53 12.24 -37.25
C ALA A 390 -22.58 11.70 -35.80
N TRP A 391 -21.45 11.43 -35.14
CA TRP A 391 -21.41 11.15 -33.70
C TRP A 391 -21.56 12.40 -32.83
N VAL A 392 -20.87 13.49 -33.16
CA VAL A 392 -20.89 14.72 -32.34
C VAL A 392 -22.25 15.43 -32.38
N ILE A 393 -22.91 15.42 -33.54
CA ILE A 393 -24.14 16.17 -33.79
C ILE A 393 -25.31 15.21 -34.04
N GLY A 394 -25.15 14.28 -34.98
CA GLY A 394 -26.23 13.37 -35.39
C GLY A 394 -26.74 12.49 -34.25
N TYR A 395 -25.84 11.85 -33.50
CA TYR A 395 -26.22 10.96 -32.40
C TYR A 395 -26.97 11.69 -31.28
N PRO A 396 -26.52 12.85 -30.74
CA PRO A 396 -27.33 13.64 -29.82
C PRO A 396 -28.71 14.05 -30.39
N LEU A 397 -28.80 14.44 -31.66
CA LEU A 397 -30.08 14.80 -32.30
C LEU A 397 -31.05 13.61 -32.37
N ILE A 398 -30.55 12.40 -32.60
CA ILE A 398 -31.34 11.16 -32.62
C ILE A 398 -31.77 10.75 -31.20
N THR A 399 -30.85 10.85 -30.23
CA THR A 399 -31.01 10.26 -28.89
C THR A 399 -31.65 11.18 -27.86
N VAL A 400 -31.42 12.49 -27.89
CA VAL A 400 -31.95 13.43 -26.90
C VAL A 400 -33.49 13.52 -26.94
N PRO A 401 -34.15 13.64 -28.12
CA PRO A 401 -35.61 13.76 -28.17
C PRO A 401 -36.34 12.48 -27.77
N THR A 402 -35.79 11.33 -28.12
CA THR A 402 -36.44 10.02 -28.01
C THR A 402 -36.14 9.33 -26.69
N PHE A 403 -34.87 9.31 -26.28
CA PHE A 403 -34.38 8.53 -25.16
C PHE A 403 -34.22 9.38 -23.90
N PHE A 404 -33.50 10.49 -24.00
CA PHE A 404 -33.22 11.35 -22.84
C PHE A 404 -34.49 11.96 -22.25
N ARG A 405 -35.38 12.51 -23.09
CA ARG A 405 -36.66 13.06 -22.63
C ARG A 405 -37.55 12.01 -21.96
N HIS A 406 -37.54 10.76 -22.44
CA HIS A 406 -38.33 9.69 -21.85
C HIS A 406 -37.80 9.30 -20.46
N THR A 407 -36.48 9.16 -20.31
CA THR A 407 -35.84 8.88 -19.01
C THR A 407 -36.11 10.01 -18.00
N LEU A 408 -36.04 11.27 -18.43
CA LEU A 408 -36.36 12.41 -17.58
C LEU A 408 -37.83 12.41 -17.13
N ARG A 409 -38.77 12.00 -17.99
CA ARG A 409 -40.19 11.89 -17.62
C ARG A 409 -40.44 10.77 -16.60
N ILE A 410 -39.81 9.60 -16.77
CA ILE A 410 -39.92 8.48 -15.81
C ILE A 410 -39.45 8.92 -14.42
N LEU A 411 -38.37 9.70 -14.38
CA LEU A 411 -37.81 10.24 -13.15
C LEU A 411 -38.47 11.55 -12.70
N ASP A 412 -39.49 12.07 -13.41
CA ASP A 412 -40.09 13.39 -13.19
C ASP A 412 -39.02 14.47 -12.87
N LEU A 413 -37.99 14.50 -13.72
CA LEU A 413 -36.85 15.40 -13.63
C LEU A 413 -36.93 16.45 -14.74
N ARG A 414 -36.89 17.74 -14.36
CA ARG A 414 -36.83 18.83 -15.34
C ARG A 414 -35.47 18.86 -16.03
N ALA A 415 -35.44 19.02 -17.36
CA ALA A 415 -34.20 19.10 -18.13
C ALA A 415 -33.27 20.23 -17.65
N SER A 416 -33.83 21.35 -17.19
CA SER A 416 -33.07 22.47 -16.60
C SER A 416 -32.34 22.08 -15.31
N ALA A 417 -32.88 21.18 -14.50
CA ALA A 417 -32.19 20.67 -13.31
C ALA A 417 -30.97 19.82 -13.72
N TYR A 418 -31.11 19.00 -14.76
CA TYR A 418 -30.02 18.21 -15.30
C TYR A 418 -28.90 19.08 -15.90
N LEU A 419 -29.25 20.06 -16.73
CA LEU A 419 -28.26 20.99 -17.31
C LEU A 419 -27.54 21.82 -16.25
N ARG A 420 -28.23 22.24 -15.17
CA ARG A 420 -27.61 22.92 -14.03
C ARG A 420 -26.63 22.04 -13.23
N ALA A 421 -26.79 20.73 -13.28
CA ALA A 421 -25.83 19.79 -12.69
C ALA A 421 -24.56 19.68 -13.55
N LEU A 422 -24.67 19.80 -14.87
CA LEU A 422 -23.52 19.76 -15.79
C LEU A 422 -22.80 21.11 -15.93
N TRP A 423 -23.47 22.21 -15.56
CA TRP A 423 -22.95 23.57 -15.73
C TRP A 423 -21.56 23.82 -15.10
N PRO A 424 -21.23 23.33 -13.89
CA PRO A 424 -19.89 23.53 -13.33
C PRO A 424 -18.79 22.94 -14.20
N ALA A 425 -18.99 21.71 -14.70
CA ALA A 425 -18.04 21.06 -15.59
C ALA A 425 -17.96 21.75 -16.96
N ALA A 426 -19.10 22.14 -17.52
CA ALA A 426 -19.17 22.81 -18.82
C ALA A 426 -18.48 24.19 -18.80
N SER A 427 -18.78 25.01 -17.80
CA SER A 427 -18.15 26.33 -17.62
C SER A 427 -16.65 26.21 -17.36
N ALA A 428 -16.21 25.24 -16.56
CA ALA A 428 -14.79 25.00 -16.35
C ALA A 428 -14.07 24.46 -17.60
N ALA A 429 -14.74 23.64 -18.41
CA ALA A 429 -14.21 23.20 -19.71
C ALA A 429 -14.11 24.35 -20.72
N ALA A 430 -15.03 25.32 -20.68
CA ALA A 430 -14.88 26.57 -21.44
C ALA A 430 -13.66 27.38 -20.97
N GLY A 431 -13.35 27.35 -19.67
CA GLY A 431 -12.11 27.90 -19.11
C GLY A 431 -10.84 27.26 -19.69
N ILE A 432 -10.85 25.94 -19.93
CA ILE A 432 -9.76 25.24 -20.65
C ILE A 432 -9.61 25.81 -22.06
N ALA A 433 -10.73 25.90 -22.80
CA ALA A 433 -10.71 26.42 -24.16
C ALA A 433 -10.15 27.84 -24.23
N ALA A 434 -10.61 28.74 -23.35
CA ALA A 434 -10.10 30.10 -23.26
C ALA A 434 -8.59 30.13 -22.97
N ALA A 435 -8.12 29.36 -21.98
CA ALA A 435 -6.71 29.32 -21.60
C ALA A 435 -5.81 28.77 -22.73
N VAL A 436 -6.22 27.67 -23.38
CA VAL A 436 -5.44 27.06 -24.47
C VAL A 436 -5.42 27.97 -25.70
N LEU A 437 -6.55 28.58 -26.07
CA LEU A 437 -6.61 29.51 -27.20
C LEU A 437 -5.76 30.78 -26.95
N LEU A 438 -5.76 31.30 -25.72
CA LEU A 438 -4.90 32.42 -25.33
C LEU A 438 -3.42 32.04 -25.42
N LEU A 439 -3.04 30.87 -24.91
CA LEU A 439 -1.66 30.38 -25.03
C LEU A 439 -1.23 30.20 -26.48
N ARG A 440 -2.12 29.70 -27.34
CA ARG A 440 -1.84 29.59 -28.79
C ARG A 440 -1.63 30.93 -29.47
N ALA A 441 -2.31 31.98 -29.00
CA ALA A 441 -2.13 33.34 -29.52
C ALA A 441 -0.80 33.97 -29.09
N VAL A 442 -0.27 33.59 -27.93
CA VAL A 442 0.94 34.19 -27.34
C VAL A 442 2.21 33.38 -27.65
N ILE A 443 2.11 32.04 -27.70
CA ILE A 443 3.28 31.17 -27.89
C ILE A 443 3.69 31.13 -29.38
N PRO A 444 4.95 31.46 -29.71
CA PRO A 444 5.42 31.41 -31.10
C PRO A 444 5.34 30.00 -31.71
N PRO A 445 4.91 29.86 -32.97
CA PRO A 445 4.82 28.55 -33.65
C PRO A 445 6.18 27.88 -33.89
N ALA A 446 7.28 28.65 -33.82
CA ALA A 446 8.66 28.16 -33.96
C ALA A 446 9.10 27.25 -32.79
N TRP A 447 8.37 27.25 -31.67
CA TRP A 447 8.74 26.42 -30.53
C TRP A 447 8.52 24.91 -30.79
N PRO A 448 9.33 24.04 -30.16
CA PRO A 448 9.17 22.59 -30.29
C PRO A 448 7.74 22.13 -29.94
N ALA A 449 7.16 21.27 -30.76
CA ALA A 449 5.77 20.81 -30.60
C ALA A 449 5.51 20.16 -29.23
N GLY A 450 6.49 19.42 -28.69
CA GLY A 450 6.40 18.83 -27.36
C GLY A 450 6.34 19.86 -26.23
N LEU A 451 7.09 20.96 -26.33
CA LEU A 451 7.04 22.03 -25.33
C LEU A 451 5.70 22.76 -25.38
N ARG A 452 5.20 23.07 -26.59
CA ARG A 452 3.87 23.66 -26.79
C ARG A 452 2.77 22.79 -26.22
N LEU A 453 2.81 21.48 -26.46
CA LEU A 453 1.85 20.52 -25.91
C LEU A 453 1.83 20.57 -24.37
N VAL A 454 3.00 20.56 -23.73
CA VAL A 454 3.10 20.63 -22.26
C VAL A 454 2.50 21.94 -21.73
N MET A 455 2.82 23.07 -22.37
CA MET A 455 2.29 24.38 -21.97
C MET A 455 0.78 24.48 -22.15
N GLU A 456 0.23 24.02 -23.27
CA GLU A 456 -1.22 24.00 -23.51
C GLU A 456 -1.96 23.11 -22.51
N VAL A 457 -1.43 21.93 -22.19
CA VAL A 457 -2.03 21.03 -21.20
C VAL A 457 -2.00 21.64 -19.79
N LEU A 458 -0.87 22.21 -19.38
CA LEU A 458 -0.75 22.86 -18.07
C LEU A 458 -1.63 24.11 -17.96
N GLY A 459 -1.64 24.95 -18.99
CA GLY A 459 -2.50 26.14 -19.05
C GLY A 459 -3.98 25.80 -19.05
N GLY A 460 -4.38 24.77 -19.79
CA GLY A 460 -5.73 24.23 -19.74
C GLY A 460 -6.11 23.75 -18.33
N ALA A 461 -5.24 22.97 -17.67
CA ALA A 461 -5.47 22.51 -16.31
C ALA A 461 -5.61 23.67 -15.31
N VAL A 462 -4.79 24.72 -15.44
CA VAL A 462 -4.90 25.95 -14.64
C VAL A 462 -6.22 26.67 -14.91
N GLY A 463 -6.60 26.85 -16.18
CA GLY A 463 -7.87 27.47 -16.57
C GLY A 463 -9.08 26.72 -16.01
N TYR A 464 -9.06 25.39 -16.05
CA TYR A 464 -10.09 24.54 -15.45
C TYR A 464 -10.24 24.79 -13.94
N VAL A 465 -9.13 24.71 -13.21
CA VAL A 465 -9.12 24.86 -11.75
C VAL A 465 -9.50 26.29 -11.35
N ALA A 466 -9.04 27.30 -12.08
CA ALA A 466 -9.37 28.70 -11.82
C ALA A 466 -10.88 28.94 -11.91
N VAL A 467 -11.55 28.46 -12.97
CA VAL A 467 -13.00 28.61 -13.09
C VAL A 467 -13.74 27.86 -11.98
N LEU A 468 -13.31 26.65 -11.62
CA LEU A 468 -13.94 25.92 -10.51
C LEU A 468 -13.78 26.63 -9.16
N LEU A 469 -12.62 27.23 -8.89
CA LEU A 469 -12.38 27.95 -7.64
C LEU A 469 -13.18 29.25 -7.56
N VAL A 470 -13.21 30.03 -8.65
CA VAL A 470 -13.86 31.35 -8.71
C VAL A 470 -15.37 31.23 -8.82
N ALA A 471 -15.88 30.46 -9.78
CA ALA A 471 -17.32 30.39 -10.05
C ALA A 471 -18.05 29.33 -9.22
N HIS A 472 -17.36 28.29 -8.75
CA HIS A 472 -17.98 27.13 -8.09
C HIS A 472 -17.33 26.75 -6.74
N GLY A 473 -16.59 27.68 -6.11
CA GLY A 473 -15.85 27.41 -4.88
C GLY A 473 -16.72 26.97 -3.69
N SER A 474 -18.00 27.38 -3.62
CA SER A 474 -18.96 26.90 -2.62
C SER A 474 -19.30 25.41 -2.82
N ARG A 475 -19.59 24.99 -4.07
CA ARG A 475 -19.82 23.58 -4.42
C ARG A 475 -18.58 22.74 -4.19
N LEU A 476 -17.41 23.25 -4.56
CA LEU A 476 -16.13 22.56 -4.35
C LEU A 476 -15.87 22.32 -2.86
N ARG A 477 -16.21 23.29 -1.99
CA ARG A 477 -16.16 23.10 -0.53
C ARG A 477 -17.10 22.00 -0.03
N VAL A 478 -18.31 21.90 -0.57
CA VAL A 478 -19.26 20.82 -0.22
C VAL A 478 -18.76 19.46 -0.68
N VAL A 479 -18.28 19.35 -1.94
CA VAL A 479 -17.74 18.10 -2.48
C VAL A 479 -16.49 17.68 -1.72
N THR A 480 -15.55 18.60 -1.47
CA THR A 480 -14.35 18.31 -0.69
C THR A 480 -14.66 18.01 0.78
N ALA A 481 -15.66 18.64 1.39
CA ALA A 481 -16.14 18.29 2.73
C ALA A 481 -16.75 16.89 2.76
N ARG A 482 -17.58 16.52 1.78
CA ARG A 482 -18.13 15.15 1.65
C ARG A 482 -17.04 14.12 1.41
N LEU A 483 -16.08 14.41 0.52
CA LEU A 483 -14.93 13.53 0.29
C LEU A 483 -14.05 13.40 1.55
N ARG A 484 -13.83 14.50 2.29
CA ARG A 484 -13.15 14.47 3.58
C ARG A 484 -13.94 13.69 4.63
N HIS A 485 -15.27 13.79 4.64
CA HIS A 485 -16.15 13.05 5.55
C HIS A 485 -16.20 11.55 5.20
N LEU A 486 -16.22 11.19 3.92
CA LEU A 486 -16.10 9.82 3.45
C LEU A 486 -14.70 9.25 3.69
N ALA A 487 -13.66 10.10 3.62
CA ALA A 487 -12.29 9.74 3.95
C ALA A 487 -12.03 9.70 5.48
N ARG A 488 -12.87 10.34 6.30
CA ARG A 488 -12.88 10.20 7.76
C ARG A 488 -13.42 8.80 8.07
N ARG A 489 -12.51 7.86 8.25
CA ARG A 489 -12.83 6.57 8.87
C ARG A 489 -13.35 6.84 10.29
N PRO A 490 -14.42 6.19 10.77
CA PRO A 490 -14.67 6.14 12.21
C PRO A 490 -13.40 5.63 12.90
N ALA A 491 -13.10 6.16 14.08
CA ALA A 491 -11.95 5.68 14.85
C ALA A 491 -12.12 4.16 15.05
N PRO A 492 -11.09 3.35 14.76
CA PRO A 492 -11.20 1.92 15.00
C PRO A 492 -11.54 1.69 16.47
N PRO A 493 -12.39 0.71 16.80
CA PRO A 493 -12.62 0.34 18.18
C PRO A 493 -11.27 -0.01 18.83
N PRO A 494 -11.10 0.31 20.13
CA PRO A 494 -9.89 -0.07 20.84
C PRO A 494 -9.72 -1.59 20.75
N THR A 495 -8.52 -2.02 20.44
CA THR A 495 -8.16 -3.44 20.38
C THR A 495 -8.11 -4.06 21.78
N CYS A 496 -7.81 -3.23 22.79
CA CYS A 496 -7.86 -3.60 24.20
C CYS A 496 -8.27 -2.38 25.03
N VAL A 497 -9.11 -2.60 26.05
CA VAL A 497 -9.48 -1.61 27.07
C VAL A 497 -9.32 -2.26 28.43
N THR A 498 -8.54 -1.64 29.31
CA THR A 498 -8.35 -2.15 30.68
C THR A 498 -9.41 -1.59 31.62
N GLY A 499 -10.60 -2.18 31.73
CA GLY A 499 -11.63 -1.73 32.69
C GLY A 499 -12.07 -0.24 32.60
N PRO A 500 -13.00 0.20 33.47
CA PRO A 500 -13.48 1.60 33.48
C PRO A 500 -12.45 2.55 34.12
N SER A 501 -12.34 3.78 33.60
CA SER A 501 -11.46 4.83 34.13
C SER A 501 -12.23 5.93 34.83
N ALA A 502 -11.73 6.40 35.98
CA ALA A 502 -12.20 7.63 36.62
C ALA A 502 -11.51 8.90 36.07
N ALA A 503 -10.48 8.77 35.23
CA ALA A 503 -9.67 9.89 34.76
C ALA A 503 -10.37 10.70 33.65
N ARG A 504 -10.62 11.99 33.92
CA ARG A 504 -11.18 12.95 32.94
C ARG A 504 -10.15 13.52 31.97
N ALA A 505 -8.87 13.61 32.37
CA ALA A 505 -7.78 14.12 31.52
C ALA A 505 -6.94 12.97 30.96
N ARG A 506 -6.62 13.02 29.66
CA ARG A 506 -5.96 11.92 28.94
C ARG A 506 -4.73 12.36 28.15
N LEU A 507 -3.82 11.42 27.94
CA LEU A 507 -2.61 11.56 27.14
C LEU A 507 -2.70 10.66 25.90
N LEU A 508 -2.38 11.21 24.72
CA LEU A 508 -2.27 10.43 23.48
C LEU A 508 -0.84 9.91 23.34
N LEU A 509 -0.63 8.62 23.57
CA LEU A 509 0.67 7.97 23.44
C LEU A 509 0.78 7.27 22.07
N ILE A 510 1.76 7.64 21.26
CA ILE A 510 2.11 6.98 20.00
C ILE A 510 3.41 6.21 20.18
N THR A 511 3.32 4.89 20.23
CA THR A 511 4.48 4.01 20.41
C THR A 511 4.30 2.75 19.57
N TYR A 512 5.30 2.32 18.84
CA TYR A 512 5.17 1.12 18.01
C TYR A 512 5.07 -0.16 18.86
N HIS A 513 5.87 -0.22 19.94
CA HIS A 513 5.91 -1.33 20.87
C HIS A 513 5.12 -0.97 22.14
N PHE A 514 4.10 -1.77 22.47
CA PHE A 514 3.28 -1.66 23.68
C PHE A 514 2.67 -3.04 24.00
N PRO A 515 2.32 -3.37 25.25
CA PRO A 515 1.62 -4.62 25.57
C PRO A 515 0.44 -4.89 24.61
N PRO A 516 0.28 -6.13 24.09
CA PRO A 516 0.94 -7.36 24.54
C PRO A 516 2.32 -7.64 23.90
N ASP A 517 2.98 -6.67 23.24
CA ASP A 517 4.31 -6.90 22.67
C ASP A 517 5.35 -7.24 23.75
N ALA A 518 6.01 -8.39 23.59
CA ALA A 518 7.05 -8.85 24.51
C ALA A 518 8.37 -8.06 24.35
N ALA A 519 8.51 -7.25 23.29
CA ALA A 519 9.70 -6.45 23.03
C ALA A 519 10.08 -5.56 24.22
N VAL A 520 11.39 -5.39 24.45
CA VAL A 520 11.95 -4.46 25.47
C VAL A 520 11.51 -3.01 25.20
N GLY A 521 11.14 -2.71 23.95
CA GLY A 521 10.47 -1.47 23.52
C GLY A 521 9.20 -1.12 24.31
N ALA A 522 8.43 -2.12 24.75
CA ALA A 522 7.14 -1.94 25.40
C ALA A 522 7.23 -1.62 26.90
N LEU A 523 8.29 -2.08 27.58
CA LEU A 523 8.38 -2.08 29.05
C LEU A 523 8.33 -0.69 29.69
N ARG A 524 8.99 0.31 29.09
CA ARG A 524 9.08 1.67 29.66
C ARG A 524 7.69 2.29 29.84
N TRP A 525 6.89 2.32 28.78
CA TRP A 525 5.54 2.89 28.84
C TRP A 525 4.50 1.98 29.50
N GLN A 526 4.73 0.65 29.54
CA GLN A 526 3.95 -0.25 30.39
C GLN A 526 4.08 0.15 31.88
N LYS A 527 5.30 0.35 32.38
CA LYS A 527 5.54 0.71 33.79
C LYS A 527 5.18 2.17 34.11
N LEU A 528 5.40 3.10 33.17
CA LEU A 528 4.98 4.50 33.33
C LEU A 528 3.45 4.67 33.31
N ALA A 529 2.71 3.76 32.67
CA ALA A 529 1.25 3.82 32.65
C ALA A 529 0.64 3.77 34.06
N ARG A 530 1.19 2.94 34.95
CA ARG A 530 0.74 2.84 36.35
C ARG A 530 0.88 4.17 37.09
N HIS A 531 2.04 4.81 36.94
CA HIS A 531 2.34 6.11 37.56
C HIS A 531 1.51 7.25 36.95
N ALA A 532 1.22 7.20 35.64
CA ALA A 532 0.26 8.11 35.00
C ALA A 532 -1.12 8.00 35.67
N ALA A 533 -1.62 6.78 35.86
CA ALA A 533 -2.92 6.55 36.48
C ALA A 533 -2.96 7.01 37.94
N GLU A 534 -1.91 6.76 38.73
CA GLU A 534 -1.77 7.27 40.11
C GLU A 534 -1.81 8.79 40.18
N ARG A 535 -1.28 9.47 39.15
CA ARG A 535 -1.35 10.93 39.02
C ARG A 535 -2.65 11.44 38.39
N GLY A 536 -3.63 10.57 38.10
CA GLY A 536 -4.94 10.94 37.57
C GLY A 536 -5.02 11.04 36.04
N TRP A 537 -4.01 10.58 35.31
CA TRP A 537 -3.99 10.58 33.84
C TRP A 537 -4.57 9.29 33.24
N GLY A 538 -5.48 9.43 32.27
CA GLY A 538 -5.87 8.35 31.36
C GLY A 538 -4.94 8.25 30.16
N LEU A 539 -4.83 7.06 29.56
CA LEU A 539 -3.94 6.81 28.41
C LEU A 539 -4.68 6.23 27.21
N ASP A 540 -4.48 6.89 26.06
CA ASP A 540 -4.89 6.39 24.75
C ASP A 540 -3.65 6.08 23.93
N VAL A 541 -3.42 4.79 23.71
CA VAL A 541 -2.18 4.27 23.16
C VAL A 541 -2.39 3.79 21.75
N ILE A 542 -1.58 4.28 20.82
CA ILE A 542 -1.60 3.88 19.42
C ILE A 542 -0.34 3.09 19.14
N ALA A 543 -0.53 1.79 18.86
CA ALA A 543 0.56 0.82 18.74
C ALA A 543 0.44 -0.08 17.52
N LEU A 544 1.43 -0.95 17.29
CA LEU A 544 1.33 -1.96 16.24
C LEU A 544 0.14 -2.89 16.53
N HIS A 545 -0.58 -3.27 15.47
CA HIS A 545 -1.71 -4.19 15.60
C HIS A 545 -1.27 -5.54 16.20
N PRO A 546 -1.98 -6.09 17.22
CA PRO A 546 -1.59 -7.33 17.91
C PRO A 546 -1.32 -8.52 17.00
N ALA A 547 -2.14 -8.69 15.95
CA ALA A 547 -1.96 -9.76 14.95
C ALA A 547 -0.62 -9.72 14.16
N GLN A 548 0.18 -8.66 14.29
CA GLN A 548 1.47 -8.50 13.62
C GLN A 548 2.66 -8.47 14.58
N ILE A 549 2.41 -8.64 15.87
CA ILE A 549 3.44 -8.77 16.90
C ILE A 549 4.12 -10.12 16.73
N LYS A 550 5.46 -10.15 16.72
CA LYS A 550 6.24 -11.39 16.52
C LYS A 550 6.23 -12.29 17.77
N SER A 551 6.29 -11.67 18.95
CA SER A 551 6.28 -12.34 20.24
C SER A 551 5.36 -11.55 21.16
N ALA A 552 4.20 -12.12 21.47
CA ALA A 552 3.19 -11.50 22.30
C ALA A 552 3.11 -12.22 23.65
N ASP A 553 2.96 -11.43 24.71
CA ASP A 553 2.85 -11.84 26.10
C ASP A 553 1.55 -11.23 26.66
N PRO A 554 0.43 -11.98 26.66
CA PRO A 554 -0.88 -11.48 27.08
C PRO A 554 -0.91 -11.04 28.55
N ASP A 555 -0.11 -11.65 29.42
CA ASP A 555 -0.10 -11.36 30.85
C ASP A 555 0.32 -9.90 31.13
N ARG A 556 1.11 -9.30 30.23
CA ARG A 556 1.47 -7.87 30.31
C ARG A 556 0.31 -6.92 30.16
N LEU A 557 -0.81 -7.36 29.58
CA LEU A 557 -2.04 -6.55 29.53
C LEU A 557 -2.73 -6.50 30.89
N ALA A 558 -2.63 -7.56 31.69
CA ALA A 558 -3.19 -7.59 33.05
C ALA A 558 -2.44 -6.66 34.01
N ASP A 559 -1.17 -6.38 33.75
CA ASP A 559 -0.34 -5.44 34.53
C ASP A 559 -0.69 -3.95 34.33
N LEU A 560 -1.49 -3.62 33.31
CA LEU A 560 -1.87 -2.24 32.97
C LEU A 560 -2.94 -1.71 33.94
N PRO A 561 -2.87 -0.43 34.34
CA PRO A 561 -3.88 0.17 35.20
C PRO A 561 -5.23 0.28 34.49
N ALA A 562 -6.30 0.47 35.25
CA ALA A 562 -7.63 0.68 34.69
C ALA A 562 -7.71 1.98 33.87
N GLY A 563 -8.39 1.94 32.73
CA GLY A 563 -8.64 3.08 31.85
C GLY A 563 -7.68 3.27 30.68
N VAL A 564 -6.77 2.34 30.41
CA VAL A 564 -5.87 2.37 29.24
C VAL A 564 -6.62 1.82 28.03
N ARG A 565 -6.66 2.59 26.93
CA ARG A 565 -7.26 2.17 25.65
C ARG A 565 -6.14 1.99 24.63
N VAL A 566 -6.01 0.80 24.06
CA VAL A 566 -4.98 0.47 23.06
C VAL A 566 -5.60 0.31 21.69
N TYR A 567 -5.08 1.05 20.70
CA TYR A 567 -5.52 1.07 19.31
C TYR A 567 -4.43 0.49 18.42
N GLY A 568 -4.68 -0.72 17.90
CA GLY A 568 -3.74 -1.44 17.04
C GLY A 568 -3.79 -0.96 15.58
N ILE A 569 -2.66 -0.48 15.06
CA ILE A 569 -2.50 -0.02 13.68
C ILE A 569 -1.71 -1.05 12.86
N PRO A 570 -2.31 -1.64 11.81
CA PRO A 570 -1.60 -2.60 10.99
C PRO A 570 -0.53 -1.89 10.14
N LEU A 571 0.63 -2.52 9.99
CA LEU A 571 1.70 -2.07 9.11
C LEU A 571 1.21 -2.09 7.65
N PRO A 572 1.13 -0.93 6.96
CA PRO A 572 0.65 -0.89 5.58
C PRO A 572 1.67 -1.53 4.64
N ARG A 573 1.44 -2.78 4.24
CA ARG A 573 2.29 -3.51 3.27
C ARG A 573 1.96 -3.05 1.85
N ALA A 574 2.92 -2.42 1.17
CA ALA A 574 2.79 -2.15 -0.26
C ALA A 574 3.19 -3.42 -1.05
N ARG A 575 2.31 -3.95 -1.90
CA ARG A 575 2.65 -5.12 -2.75
C ARG A 575 3.82 -4.85 -3.71
N VAL A 576 4.07 -3.58 -4.05
CA VAL A 576 5.25 -3.16 -4.84
C VAL A 576 6.56 -3.48 -4.12
N GLU A 577 6.57 -3.49 -2.78
CA GLU A 577 7.75 -3.90 -2.00
C GLU A 577 8.01 -5.41 -2.12
N GLN A 578 6.97 -6.23 -2.40
CA GLN A 578 7.16 -7.64 -2.72
C GLN A 578 7.93 -7.82 -4.03
N ILE A 579 7.78 -6.90 -5.00
CA ILE A 579 8.57 -6.90 -6.25
C ILE A 579 10.02 -6.52 -5.95
N GLY A 580 10.25 -5.52 -5.10
CA GLY A 580 11.61 -5.19 -4.62
C GLY A 580 12.28 -6.37 -3.91
N PHE A 581 11.54 -7.10 -3.08
CA PHE A 581 12.00 -8.34 -2.44
C PHE A 581 12.22 -9.48 -3.44
N VAL A 582 11.41 -9.60 -4.50
CA VAL A 582 11.60 -10.59 -5.58
C VAL A 582 12.83 -10.24 -6.42
N VAL A 583 13.04 -8.97 -6.77
CA VAL A 583 14.24 -8.49 -7.46
C VAL A 583 15.48 -8.71 -6.60
N TRP A 584 15.40 -8.43 -5.29
CA TRP A 584 16.51 -8.72 -4.37
C TRP A 584 16.74 -10.23 -4.18
N ARG A 585 15.68 -11.05 -4.12
CA ARG A 585 15.81 -12.52 -4.10
C ARG A 585 16.44 -13.05 -5.39
N LEU A 586 16.08 -12.49 -6.54
CA LEU A 586 16.69 -12.82 -7.84
C LEU A 586 18.14 -12.35 -7.91
N TYR A 587 18.48 -11.18 -7.36
CA TYR A 587 19.85 -10.71 -7.23
C TYR A 587 20.68 -11.56 -6.25
N ASP A 588 20.16 -11.90 -5.07
CA ASP A 588 20.85 -12.76 -4.11
C ASP A 588 20.96 -14.20 -4.64
N TRP A 589 19.96 -14.69 -5.38
CA TRP A 589 20.03 -15.95 -6.10
C TRP A 589 21.09 -15.92 -7.21
N ALA A 590 21.12 -14.89 -8.06
CA ALA A 590 22.15 -14.70 -9.08
C ALA A 590 23.55 -14.58 -8.45
N ARG A 591 23.67 -13.93 -7.29
CA ARG A 591 24.92 -13.85 -6.52
C ARG A 591 25.34 -15.21 -5.94
N ARG A 592 24.40 -16.00 -5.43
CA ARG A 592 24.65 -17.39 -4.97
C ARG A 592 25.09 -18.27 -6.13
N PHE A 593 24.44 -18.15 -7.28
CA PHE A 593 24.78 -18.87 -8.50
C PHE A 593 26.18 -18.48 -9.02
N ARG A 594 26.51 -17.18 -9.00
CA ARG A 594 27.83 -16.67 -9.40
C ARG A 594 28.96 -17.08 -8.45
N ARG A 595 28.67 -17.33 -7.17
CA ARG A 595 29.61 -17.94 -6.21
C ARG A 595 29.72 -19.46 -6.37
N TRP A 596 28.64 -20.13 -6.73
CA TRP A 596 28.64 -21.56 -7.03
C TRP A 596 29.51 -21.88 -8.26
N LEU A 597 29.61 -20.93 -9.19
CA LEU A 597 30.50 -20.98 -10.36
C LEU A 597 31.95 -20.52 -10.08
N ALA A 598 32.25 -19.94 -8.91
CA ALA A 598 33.60 -19.49 -8.59
C ALA A 598 34.43 -20.70 -8.08
N PRO A 599 35.62 -20.98 -8.65
CA PRO A 599 36.43 -22.12 -8.22
C PRO A 599 36.82 -21.97 -6.75
N ALA A 600 36.75 -23.08 -6.01
CA ALA A 600 37.08 -23.18 -4.59
C ALA A 600 38.58 -22.91 -4.35
N ARG A 601 38.99 -21.64 -4.36
CA ARG A 601 40.21 -21.22 -3.68
C ARG A 601 39.86 -20.98 -2.22
N GLY A 602 40.56 -21.67 -1.32
CA GLY A 602 40.31 -21.71 0.12
C GLY A 602 40.51 -20.38 0.85
N SER A 603 39.75 -19.34 0.50
CA SER A 603 39.51 -18.23 1.42
C SER A 603 38.31 -18.61 2.29
N LEU A 604 38.56 -18.74 3.59
CA LEU A 604 37.56 -18.66 4.65
C LEU A 604 36.44 -17.72 4.22
N ALA A 605 35.22 -18.24 4.04
CA ALA A 605 34.07 -17.41 3.76
C ALA A 605 33.96 -16.40 4.91
N GLU A 606 34.21 -15.12 4.62
CA GLU A 606 34.08 -14.07 5.64
C GLU A 606 32.70 -14.21 6.30
N PRO A 607 32.63 -14.22 7.65
CA PRO A 607 31.36 -14.29 8.35
C PRO A 607 30.47 -13.14 7.89
N ARG A 608 29.17 -13.43 7.74
CA ARG A 608 28.17 -12.42 7.35
C ARG A 608 28.13 -11.36 8.44
N ARG A 609 28.71 -10.19 8.17
CA ARG A 609 28.59 -9.03 9.06
C ARG A 609 27.12 -8.64 9.20
N GLU A 610 26.58 -8.68 10.41
CA GLU A 610 25.16 -8.38 10.63
C GLU A 610 24.90 -6.85 10.64
N SER A 611 25.91 -6.04 11.01
CA SER A 611 25.84 -4.57 11.07
C SER A 611 27.13 -3.90 10.57
N LEU A 612 27.04 -2.60 10.26
CA LEU A 612 28.18 -1.76 9.90
C LEU A 612 28.32 -0.55 10.84
N PRO A 613 29.54 -0.23 11.30
CA PRO A 613 29.81 0.98 12.05
C PRO A 613 29.76 2.22 11.16
N ARG A 614 29.39 3.36 11.77
CA ARG A 614 29.24 4.65 11.10
C ARG A 614 30.53 5.10 10.43
N SER A 615 31.69 4.77 11.00
CA SER A 615 33.02 5.04 10.45
C SER A 615 33.27 4.33 9.12
N GLU A 616 32.65 3.16 8.88
CA GLU A 616 32.79 2.39 7.64
C GLU A 616 31.79 2.83 6.54
N ILE A 617 30.78 3.64 6.87
CA ILE A 617 29.74 4.07 5.92
C ILE A 617 30.25 5.22 5.06
N ARG A 618 30.32 4.97 3.74
CA ARG A 618 30.88 5.90 2.76
C ARG A 618 29.83 6.80 2.13
N TRP A 619 30.17 8.06 1.88
CA TRP A 619 29.28 9.05 1.28
C TRP A 619 29.05 8.88 -0.22
N PHE A 620 30.06 8.41 -0.96
CA PHE A 620 29.98 8.19 -2.40
C PHE A 620 29.89 6.69 -2.70
N PRO A 621 28.89 6.25 -3.50
CA PRO A 621 28.72 4.84 -3.84
C PRO A 621 29.86 4.38 -4.74
N ARG A 622 30.50 3.25 -4.40
CA ARG A 622 31.46 2.59 -5.33
C ARG A 622 30.79 1.49 -6.13
N ASP A 623 29.84 0.79 -5.50
CA ASP A 623 29.24 -0.42 -6.05
C ASP A 623 27.71 -0.35 -6.06
N LEU A 624 27.07 -1.22 -6.85
CA LEU A 624 25.62 -1.41 -6.84
C LEU A 624 25.06 -1.76 -5.45
N ARG A 625 25.88 -2.29 -4.54
CA ARG A 625 25.51 -2.60 -3.15
C ARG A 625 25.21 -1.34 -2.34
N ASP A 626 26.00 -0.28 -2.52
CA ASP A 626 25.79 0.99 -1.81
C ASP A 626 24.51 1.67 -2.28
N VAL A 627 24.23 1.59 -3.59
CA VAL A 627 22.97 2.05 -4.18
C VAL A 627 21.78 1.25 -3.64
N ALA A 628 21.92 -0.08 -3.54
CA ALA A 628 20.88 -0.93 -2.97
C ALA A 628 20.62 -0.62 -1.48
N ARG A 629 21.68 -0.43 -0.68
CA ARG A 629 21.55 -0.02 0.74
C ARG A 629 20.85 1.32 0.88
N ALA A 630 21.21 2.30 0.06
CA ALA A 630 20.56 3.62 0.04
C ALA A 630 19.07 3.52 -0.34
N TYR A 631 18.73 2.71 -1.33
CA TYR A 631 17.34 2.44 -1.72
C TYR A 631 16.56 1.73 -0.60
N LEU A 632 17.15 0.71 0.04
CA LEU A 632 16.53 -0.01 1.14
C LEU A 632 16.33 0.89 2.37
N ALA A 633 17.28 1.77 2.69
CA ALA A 633 17.12 2.78 3.74
C ALA A 633 15.96 3.74 3.43
N TRP A 634 15.87 4.24 2.20
CA TRP A 634 14.74 5.08 1.77
C TRP A 634 13.41 4.34 1.88
N LEU A 635 13.38 3.06 1.48
CA LEU A 635 12.21 2.20 1.55
C LEU A 635 11.79 1.90 3.00
N GLU A 636 12.74 1.70 3.91
CA GLU A 636 12.49 1.54 5.36
C GLU A 636 11.79 2.77 5.95
N PHE A 637 12.34 3.97 5.73
CA PHE A 637 11.70 5.22 6.14
C PHE A 637 10.33 5.42 5.48
N GLY A 638 10.19 5.02 4.21
CA GLY A 638 8.93 5.03 3.49
C GLY A 638 7.88 4.13 4.15
N ALA A 639 8.26 2.89 4.49
CA ALA A 639 7.41 1.89 5.12
C ALA A 639 6.99 2.31 6.53
N MET A 640 7.95 2.67 7.38
CA MET A 640 7.69 3.13 8.74
C MET A 640 6.93 4.47 8.76
N GLY A 641 7.18 5.35 7.78
CA GLY A 641 6.42 6.58 7.60
C GLY A 641 4.98 6.36 7.14
N ARG A 642 4.67 5.27 6.42
CA ARG A 642 3.26 4.89 6.14
C ARG A 642 2.55 4.45 7.42
N TRP A 643 3.21 3.66 8.26
CA TRP A 643 2.67 3.31 9.58
C TRP A 643 2.49 4.55 10.46
N GLY A 644 3.51 5.42 10.57
CA GLY A 644 3.42 6.66 11.34
C GLY A 644 2.28 7.58 10.90
N ARG A 645 2.05 7.73 9.57
CA ARG A 645 0.90 8.48 9.05
C ARG A 645 -0.45 7.80 9.30
N ALA A 646 -0.49 6.47 9.38
CA ALA A 646 -1.70 5.75 9.78
C ALA A 646 -1.99 5.93 11.28
N ALA A 647 -0.96 5.83 12.12
CA ALA A 647 -1.03 6.10 13.56
C ALA A 647 -1.48 7.54 13.85
N ALA A 648 -0.87 8.54 13.18
CA ALA A 648 -1.27 9.94 13.33
C ALA A 648 -2.73 10.19 12.93
N ARG A 649 -3.21 9.57 11.85
CA ARG A 649 -4.61 9.68 11.43
C ARG A 649 -5.56 9.10 12.48
N CYS A 650 -5.23 7.94 13.04
CA CYS A 650 -6.02 7.37 14.13
C CYS A 650 -6.01 8.29 15.37
N ALA A 651 -4.86 8.84 15.75
CA ALA A 651 -4.75 9.75 16.89
C ALA A 651 -5.61 11.02 16.73
N ILE A 652 -5.56 11.61 15.53
CA ILE A 652 -6.37 12.81 15.21
C ILE A 652 -7.86 12.49 15.27
N GLN A 653 -8.27 11.26 14.95
CA GLN A 653 -9.67 10.83 15.07
C GLN A 653 -10.10 10.58 16.52
N LEU A 654 -9.17 10.16 17.37
CA LEU A 654 -9.40 9.95 18.81
C LEU A 654 -9.36 11.26 19.60
N PHE A 655 -8.81 12.33 19.03
CA PHE A 655 -8.67 13.60 19.72
C PHE A 655 -10.03 14.21 20.09
N GLU A 656 -10.30 14.21 21.39
CA GLU A 656 -11.39 14.92 22.05
C GLU A 656 -10.87 16.22 22.69
N PRO A 657 -11.35 17.40 22.24
CA PRO A 657 -11.01 18.68 22.85
C PRO A 657 -11.39 18.73 24.34
N GLY A 658 -10.51 19.28 25.18
CA GLY A 658 -10.73 19.39 26.64
C GLY A 658 -10.38 18.13 27.43
N VAL A 659 -10.46 16.94 26.81
CA VAL A 659 -10.08 15.64 27.40
C VAL A 659 -8.58 15.38 27.21
N HIS A 660 -8.08 15.47 25.97
CA HIS A 660 -6.67 15.22 25.69
C HIS A 660 -5.82 16.46 25.94
N ARG A 661 -4.72 16.30 26.68
CA ARG A 661 -3.86 17.44 27.09
C ARG A 661 -2.48 17.46 26.45
N ALA A 662 -1.94 16.33 26.02
CA ALA A 662 -0.68 16.25 25.30
C ALA A 662 -0.63 15.03 24.38
N VAL A 663 0.25 15.11 23.38
CA VAL A 663 0.66 13.96 22.57
C VAL A 663 2.10 13.57 22.93
N ILE A 664 2.28 12.30 23.22
CA ILE A 664 3.55 11.71 23.59
C ILE A 664 3.95 10.73 22.49
N SER A 665 5.21 10.76 22.07
CA SER A 665 5.73 9.81 21.09
C SER A 665 6.97 9.11 21.61
N CYS A 666 7.02 7.80 21.42
CA CYS A 666 8.11 6.93 21.87
C CYS A 666 8.60 6.06 20.71
N GLY A 667 9.92 6.02 20.51
CA GLY A 667 10.60 5.21 19.50
C GLY A 667 11.87 4.57 20.08
N PRO A 668 12.54 3.66 19.34
CA PRO A 668 12.29 3.28 17.94
C PRO A 668 11.12 2.30 17.73
N PRO A 669 10.61 2.16 16.48
CA PRO A 669 10.92 2.96 15.29
C PRO A 669 10.56 4.44 15.44
N HIS A 670 11.51 5.30 15.07
CA HIS A 670 11.43 6.74 15.34
C HIS A 670 10.41 7.51 14.49
N MET A 671 9.82 6.87 13.47
CA MET A 671 8.69 7.46 12.73
C MET A 671 7.44 7.66 13.61
N ALA A 672 7.39 7.07 14.80
CA ALA A 672 6.43 7.44 15.85
C ALA A 672 6.53 8.92 16.27
N HIS A 673 7.74 9.51 16.28
CA HIS A 673 7.95 10.92 16.60
C HIS A 673 7.41 11.85 15.52
N ASP A 674 7.60 11.50 14.23
CA ASP A 674 6.98 12.27 13.15
C ASP A 674 5.45 12.13 13.16
N ALA A 675 4.91 10.97 13.57
CA ALA A 675 3.48 10.81 13.81
C ALA A 675 3.00 11.75 14.92
N GLY A 676 3.65 11.76 16.09
CA GLY A 676 3.34 12.68 17.18
C GLY A 676 3.39 14.15 16.75
N ARG A 677 4.39 14.52 15.94
CA ARG A 677 4.53 15.85 15.34
C ARG A 677 3.31 16.24 14.48
N LEU A 678 2.82 15.33 13.65
CA LEU A 678 1.62 15.56 12.81
C LEU A 678 0.36 15.75 13.65
N VAL A 679 0.20 14.93 14.71
CA VAL A 679 -0.94 15.01 15.64
C VAL A 679 -0.93 16.32 16.42
N ALA A 680 0.22 16.69 16.98
CA ALA A 680 0.40 17.96 17.69
C ALA A 680 0.00 19.17 16.83
N ARG A 681 0.40 19.20 15.54
CA ARG A 681 0.00 20.29 14.63
C ARG A 681 -1.50 20.30 14.33
N ALA A 682 -2.08 19.13 14.12
CA ALA A 682 -3.48 19.01 13.72
C ALA A 682 -4.45 19.28 14.87
N CYS A 683 -4.08 18.88 16.09
CA CYS A 683 -4.92 18.98 17.28
C CYS A 683 -4.59 20.18 18.18
N GLY A 684 -3.49 20.89 17.93
CA GLY A 684 -3.03 22.00 18.77
C GLY A 684 -2.50 21.56 20.14
N LEU A 685 -2.02 20.33 20.27
CA LEU A 685 -1.52 19.76 21.53
C LEU A 685 0.00 19.93 21.68
N PRO A 686 0.53 20.11 22.91
CA PRO A 686 1.96 20.06 23.16
C PRO A 686 2.52 18.66 22.87
N LEU A 687 3.69 18.61 22.22
CA LEU A 687 4.38 17.37 21.85
C LEU A 687 5.48 17.03 22.85
N VAL A 688 5.42 15.84 23.44
CA VAL A 688 6.49 15.26 24.25
C VAL A 688 7.19 14.15 23.44
N LEU A 689 8.49 14.31 23.21
CA LEU A 689 9.32 13.31 22.52
C LEU A 689 10.08 12.47 23.54
N ASP A 690 9.76 11.19 23.68
CA ASP A 690 10.54 10.23 24.49
C ASP A 690 11.57 9.52 23.60
N LEU A 691 12.77 10.10 23.52
CA LEU A 691 13.91 9.56 22.78
C LEU A 691 14.65 8.54 23.64
N ARG A 692 14.17 7.30 23.61
CA ARG A 692 14.79 6.16 24.32
C ARG A 692 16.19 5.85 23.82
N ASP A 693 16.36 5.96 22.50
CA ASP A 693 17.58 5.65 21.77
C ASP A 693 17.95 6.85 20.88
N PRO A 694 19.26 7.06 20.61
CA PRO A 694 19.69 8.12 19.69
C PRO A 694 19.10 7.87 18.30
N TRP A 695 18.55 8.89 17.62
CA TRP A 695 17.94 8.67 16.30
C TRP A 695 18.92 8.98 15.17
N SER A 696 19.41 10.22 15.03
CA SER A 696 20.40 10.57 14.01
C SER A 696 21.86 10.28 14.42
N LEU A 697 22.06 9.99 15.70
CA LEU A 697 23.36 9.82 16.36
C LEU A 697 23.73 8.34 16.59
N MET A 698 23.02 7.40 15.98
CA MET A 698 23.39 5.98 16.02
C MET A 698 24.82 5.76 15.50
N GLN A 699 25.55 4.88 16.19
CA GLN A 699 26.93 4.52 15.82
C GLN A 699 27.00 3.28 14.92
N ARG A 700 26.02 2.38 14.97
CA ARG A 700 25.92 1.19 14.10
C ARG A 700 24.53 1.08 13.47
N LEU A 701 24.49 0.57 12.23
CA LEU A 701 23.27 0.29 11.49
C LEU A 701 23.30 -1.15 10.95
N PRO A 702 22.13 -1.81 10.79
CA PRO A 702 22.06 -3.08 10.09
C PRO A 702 22.66 -2.98 8.68
N GLU A 703 23.42 -3.99 8.27
CA GLU A 703 24.21 -3.95 7.02
C GLU A 703 23.36 -3.64 5.77
N ALA A 704 22.09 -4.05 5.79
CA ALA A 704 21.14 -3.87 4.69
C ALA A 704 20.72 -2.41 4.44
N VAL A 705 20.78 -1.55 5.46
CA VAL A 705 20.31 -0.14 5.38
C VAL A 705 21.39 0.89 5.71
N ALA A 706 22.56 0.43 6.16
CA ALA A 706 23.74 1.22 6.46
C ALA A 706 24.17 2.08 5.25
N SER A 707 23.70 3.32 5.22
CA SER A 707 23.92 4.25 4.10
C SER A 707 23.87 5.71 4.56
N PRO A 708 24.51 6.64 3.83
CA PRO A 708 24.40 8.08 4.12
C PRO A 708 22.97 8.60 4.03
N VAL A 709 22.15 8.01 3.14
CA VAL A 709 20.73 8.35 2.97
C VAL A 709 19.96 8.11 4.27
N TRP A 710 20.24 7.01 4.97
CA TRP A 710 19.62 6.72 6.27
C TRP A 710 19.88 7.84 7.28
N PHE A 711 21.14 8.25 7.46
CA PHE A 711 21.50 9.32 8.40
C PHE A 711 20.92 10.67 8.00
N ARG A 712 20.89 11.00 6.71
CA ARG A 712 20.27 12.24 6.22
C ARG A 712 18.78 12.28 6.52
N LEU A 713 18.07 11.17 6.30
CA LEU A 713 16.63 11.08 6.61
C LEU A 713 16.41 11.14 8.13
N ALA A 714 17.19 10.39 8.91
CA ALA A 714 17.12 10.42 10.38
C ALA A 714 17.31 11.85 10.92
N ALA A 715 18.37 12.55 10.52
CA ALA A 715 18.64 13.92 10.93
C ALA A 715 17.55 14.90 10.49
N TRP A 716 16.98 14.72 9.28
CA TRP A 716 15.91 15.58 8.77
C TRP A 716 14.63 15.44 9.59
N TYR A 717 14.21 14.21 9.89
CA TYR A 717 13.01 13.96 10.70
C TYR A 717 13.23 14.34 12.17
N GLU A 718 14.39 13.99 12.76
CA GLU A 718 14.74 14.32 14.14
C GLU A 718 14.71 15.84 14.36
N ARG A 719 15.36 16.62 13.49
CA ARG A 719 15.37 18.09 13.58
C ARG A 719 13.97 18.67 13.54
N ARG A 720 13.08 18.15 12.69
CA ARG A 720 11.68 18.61 12.57
C ARG A 720 10.86 18.27 13.81
N ALA A 721 11.07 17.09 14.38
CA ALA A 721 10.39 16.66 15.60
C ALA A 721 10.87 17.49 16.80
N VAL A 722 12.18 17.57 17.02
CA VAL A 722 12.80 18.31 18.13
C VAL A 722 12.47 19.80 18.06
N ALA A 723 12.41 20.40 16.87
CA ALA A 723 12.02 21.80 16.72
C ALA A 723 10.60 22.10 17.23
N GLN A 724 9.67 21.15 17.08
CA GLN A 724 8.26 21.34 17.47
C GLN A 724 7.94 20.82 18.88
N ALA A 725 8.78 19.97 19.46
CA ALA A 725 8.54 19.37 20.76
C ALA A 725 8.40 20.44 21.87
N ALA A 726 7.37 20.36 22.69
CA ALA A 726 7.29 21.14 23.92
C ALA A 726 8.30 20.63 24.97
N LEU A 727 8.53 19.31 24.98
CA LEU A 727 9.51 18.63 25.82
C LEU A 727 10.20 17.52 25.04
N VAL A 728 11.52 17.41 25.21
CA VAL A 728 12.30 16.28 24.71
C VAL A 728 12.90 15.55 25.90
N VAL A 729 12.61 14.26 25.99
CA VAL A 729 13.08 13.38 27.06
C VAL A 729 14.16 12.50 26.46
N ALA A 730 15.38 12.67 26.93
CA ALA A 730 16.50 11.80 26.62
C ALA A 730 16.62 10.72 27.71
N ASN A 731 16.93 9.48 27.32
CA ASN A 731 17.06 8.39 28.28
C ASN A 731 18.36 8.40 29.08
N THR A 732 19.32 9.29 28.80
CA THR A 732 20.56 9.42 29.58
C THR A 732 20.98 10.88 29.67
N GLU A 733 21.78 11.20 30.68
CA GLU A 733 22.37 12.53 30.81
C GLU A 733 23.34 12.83 29.66
N SER A 734 24.11 11.82 29.21
CA SER A 734 25.00 11.94 28.05
C SER A 734 24.25 12.29 26.76
N LEU A 735 23.16 11.57 26.46
CA LEU A 735 22.34 11.88 25.28
C LEU A 735 21.70 13.27 25.40
N ARG A 736 21.23 13.64 26.60
CA ARG A 736 20.69 14.98 26.86
C ARG A 736 21.71 16.05 26.53
N ASN A 737 22.94 15.92 27.02
CA ASN A 737 24.00 16.90 26.82
C ASN A 737 24.39 17.04 25.34
N VAL A 738 24.51 15.91 24.62
CA VAL A 738 24.77 15.92 23.17
C VAL A 738 23.62 16.58 22.41
N LEU A 739 22.35 16.24 22.72
CA LEU A 739 21.20 16.85 22.07
C LEU A 739 21.09 18.36 22.36
N ARG A 740 21.44 18.83 23.57
CA ARG A 740 21.49 20.27 23.88
C ARG A 740 22.57 20.99 23.06
N GLY A 741 23.70 20.33 22.82
CA GLY A 741 24.76 20.84 21.95
C GLY A 741 24.33 20.95 20.48
N VAL A 742 23.68 19.91 19.96
CA VAL A 742 23.19 19.84 18.56
C VAL A 742 21.99 20.77 18.33
N TYR A 743 21.05 20.82 19.28
CA TYR A 743 19.79 21.56 19.19
C TYR A 743 19.73 22.70 20.21
N ARG A 744 20.63 23.69 20.07
CA ARG A 744 20.76 24.82 21.01
C ARG A 744 19.45 25.55 21.30
N ALA A 745 18.62 25.76 20.27
CA ALA A 745 17.31 26.42 20.44
C ALA A 745 16.30 25.62 21.27
N ALA A 746 16.48 24.30 21.38
CA ALA A 746 15.66 23.43 22.21
C ALA A 746 16.31 23.12 23.56
N ALA A 747 17.49 23.67 23.87
CA ALA A 747 18.31 23.19 24.99
C ALA A 747 17.63 23.30 26.36
N SER A 748 16.77 24.29 26.59
CA SER A 748 16.04 24.46 27.87
C SER A 748 14.93 23.44 28.09
N ARG A 749 14.43 22.81 27.01
CA ARG A 749 13.32 21.84 27.02
C ARG A 749 13.78 20.39 26.81
N ILE A 750 15.08 20.11 26.91
CA ILE A 750 15.63 18.75 26.83
C ILE A 750 16.01 18.30 28.24
N ILE A 751 15.32 17.28 28.76
CA ILE A 751 15.56 16.70 30.08
C ILE A 751 16.11 15.27 29.94
N ALA A 752 16.79 14.79 30.98
CA ALA A 752 17.16 13.38 31.09
C ALA A 752 16.20 12.67 32.03
N VAL A 753 15.59 11.58 31.56
CA VAL A 753 14.82 10.63 32.37
C VAL A 753 15.32 9.23 32.07
N PRO A 754 16.35 8.77 32.82
CA PRO A 754 16.86 7.41 32.74
C PRO A 754 15.80 6.32 32.84
N ASN A 755 16.16 5.14 32.35
CA ASN A 755 15.52 3.91 32.81
C ASN A 755 15.81 3.75 34.31
N GLY A 756 14.93 3.04 35.01
CA GLY A 756 15.09 2.74 36.42
C GLY A 756 14.85 1.27 36.72
N PHE A 757 15.15 0.87 37.95
CA PHE A 757 14.74 -0.44 38.47
C PHE A 757 13.33 -0.34 39.08
N ASP A 758 12.58 -1.44 39.01
CA ASP A 758 11.25 -1.53 39.61
C ASP A 758 11.36 -1.88 41.10
N ASP A 759 10.40 -1.44 41.92
CA ASP A 759 10.41 -1.64 43.38
C ASP A 759 10.02 -3.09 43.80
N GLU A 760 9.76 -3.98 42.84
CA GLU A 760 9.35 -5.37 43.08
C GLU A 760 10.47 -6.18 43.76
N PRO A 761 10.22 -6.90 44.87
CA PRO A 761 11.27 -7.62 45.60
C PRO A 761 11.97 -8.66 44.73
N VAL A 762 13.31 -8.64 44.72
CA VAL A 762 14.14 -9.62 44.02
C VAL A 762 14.36 -10.84 44.90
N SER A 763 14.36 -12.03 44.30
CA SER A 763 14.73 -13.27 45.00
C SER A 763 16.11 -13.12 45.66
N PRO A 764 16.28 -13.55 46.93
CA PRO A 764 17.56 -13.44 47.62
C PRO A 764 18.65 -14.22 46.87
N SER A 765 19.85 -13.63 46.78
CA SER A 765 21.00 -14.26 46.14
C SER A 765 21.34 -15.59 46.82
N ARG A 766 21.45 -16.65 46.02
CA ARG A 766 21.84 -18.00 46.45
C ARG A 766 23.13 -18.39 45.71
N PRO A 767 24.29 -17.85 46.12
CA PRO A 767 25.54 -18.11 45.41
C PRO A 767 25.84 -19.60 45.39
N SER A 768 26.12 -20.12 44.19
CA SER A 768 26.57 -21.49 44.00
C SER A 768 27.95 -21.71 44.65
N ARG A 769 28.27 -22.96 45.03
CA ARG A 769 29.65 -23.36 45.37
C ARG A 769 30.61 -23.25 44.19
N ARG A 770 30.07 -23.26 42.97
CA ARG A 770 30.80 -23.07 41.72
C ARG A 770 30.84 -21.58 41.40
N PHE A 771 32.00 -21.08 40.99
CA PHE A 771 32.14 -19.69 40.55
C PHE A 771 31.48 -19.50 39.18
N THR A 772 30.25 -18.98 39.18
CA THR A 772 29.45 -18.79 37.97
C THR A 772 29.38 -17.32 37.58
N ILE A 773 29.70 -17.03 36.32
CA ILE A 773 29.46 -15.75 35.66
C ILE A 773 28.14 -15.85 34.89
N GLY A 774 27.14 -15.06 35.28
CA GLY A 774 25.80 -15.04 34.68
C GLY A 774 25.58 -13.86 33.73
N TYR A 775 24.92 -14.12 32.61
CA TYR A 775 24.39 -13.10 31.71
C TYR A 775 22.99 -13.49 31.26
N ALA A 776 22.06 -12.54 31.29
CA ALA A 776 20.71 -12.69 30.74
C ALA A 776 20.40 -11.59 29.72
N GLY A 777 19.94 -11.99 28.54
CA GLY A 777 19.46 -11.10 27.48
C GLY A 777 19.80 -11.59 26.07
N THR A 778 19.73 -10.68 25.12
CA THR A 778 20.02 -10.95 23.70
C THR A 778 21.45 -10.49 23.39
N ILE A 779 22.24 -11.34 22.72
CA ILE A 779 23.53 -10.99 22.12
C ILE A 779 23.25 -10.71 20.64
N TYR A 780 23.51 -9.48 20.20
CA TYR A 780 23.37 -9.04 18.81
C TYR A 780 24.41 -7.96 18.53
N PHE A 781 24.76 -7.77 17.25
CA PHE A 781 25.52 -6.69 16.59
C PHE A 781 26.72 -6.03 17.32
N ASP A 782 26.55 -5.54 18.55
CA ASP A 782 27.48 -4.71 19.34
C ASP A 782 27.96 -5.35 20.65
N ARG A 783 27.60 -6.62 20.93
CA ARG A 783 27.90 -7.30 22.21
C ARG A 783 28.90 -8.45 22.06
N ASP A 784 30.17 -8.13 21.80
CA ASP A 784 31.21 -9.16 21.60
C ASP A 784 31.56 -9.90 22.92
N PRO A 785 31.36 -11.24 23.00
CA PRO A 785 31.73 -12.02 24.18
C PRO A 785 33.21 -12.42 24.23
N ARG A 786 33.98 -12.24 23.15
CA ARG A 786 35.36 -12.74 23.04
C ARG A 786 36.29 -12.19 24.11
N THR A 787 36.18 -10.91 24.45
CA THR A 787 37.00 -10.32 25.52
C THR A 787 36.79 -11.05 26.85
N LEU A 788 35.53 -11.33 27.21
CA LEU A 788 35.20 -12.09 28.42
C LEU A 788 35.74 -13.53 28.36
N PHE A 789 35.59 -14.18 27.20
CA PHE A 789 36.04 -15.57 27.02
C PHE A 789 37.56 -15.69 27.10
N ARG A 790 38.30 -14.77 26.47
CA ARG A 790 39.76 -14.73 26.51
C ARG A 790 40.29 -14.48 27.92
N ALA A 791 39.68 -13.55 28.65
CA ALA A 791 40.02 -13.30 30.04
C ALA A 791 39.74 -14.52 30.94
N ALA A 792 38.60 -15.18 30.77
CA ALA A 792 38.27 -16.41 31.49
C ALA A 792 39.22 -17.56 31.15
N ALA A 793 39.58 -17.74 29.87
CA ALA A 793 40.52 -18.76 29.41
C ALA A 793 41.87 -18.66 30.12
N ARG A 794 42.36 -17.43 30.31
CA ARG A 794 43.60 -17.15 31.04
C ARG A 794 43.50 -17.59 32.50
N VAL A 795 42.44 -17.19 33.21
CA VAL A 795 42.23 -17.57 34.62
C VAL A 795 42.09 -19.08 34.78
N ILE A 796 41.34 -19.74 33.90
CA ILE A 796 41.17 -21.20 33.88
C ILE A 796 42.53 -21.90 33.72
N LYS A 797 43.36 -21.42 32.78
CA LYS A 797 44.69 -22.00 32.52
C LYS A 797 45.66 -21.78 33.69
N GLU A 798 45.73 -20.56 34.22
CA GLU A 798 46.64 -20.19 35.31
C GLU A 798 46.31 -20.92 36.62
N ARG A 799 45.03 -21.20 36.88
CA ARG A 799 44.56 -21.89 38.09
C ARG A 799 44.25 -23.37 37.90
N ARG A 800 44.39 -23.91 36.68
CA ARG A 800 44.05 -25.30 36.33
C ARG A 800 42.62 -25.67 36.74
N LEU A 801 41.66 -24.78 36.48
CA LEU A 801 40.27 -24.95 36.91
C LEU A 801 39.55 -26.03 36.09
N THR A 802 38.62 -26.73 36.72
CA THR A 802 37.73 -27.69 36.05
C THR A 802 36.33 -27.09 35.84
N PRO A 803 35.49 -27.70 34.97
CA PRO A 803 34.09 -27.30 34.85
C PRO A 803 33.26 -27.48 36.13
N HIS A 804 33.80 -28.07 37.21
CA HIS A 804 33.14 -28.05 38.51
C HIS A 804 33.41 -26.77 39.30
N ASP A 805 34.54 -26.11 39.04
CA ASP A 805 35.01 -24.93 39.79
C ASP A 805 34.51 -23.61 39.17
N PHE A 806 34.38 -23.57 37.83
CA PHE A 806 34.12 -22.34 37.08
C PHE A 806 33.04 -22.54 35.99
N ALA A 807 32.16 -21.56 35.80
CA ALA A 807 31.14 -21.54 34.75
C ALA A 807 30.92 -20.15 34.14
N ILE A 808 30.60 -20.09 32.86
CA ILE A 808 29.93 -18.95 32.22
C ILE A 808 28.57 -19.42 31.72
N GLU A 809 27.51 -18.81 32.23
CA GLU A 809 26.13 -19.17 31.93
C GLU A 809 25.41 -17.99 31.26
N LEU A 810 24.93 -18.20 30.03
CA LEU A 810 24.30 -17.19 29.20
C LEU A 810 22.84 -17.59 28.93
N MET A 811 21.87 -16.79 29.36
CA MET A 811 20.44 -17.03 29.13
C MET A 811 19.83 -16.00 28.17
N GLY A 812 19.04 -16.47 27.21
CA GLY A 812 18.29 -15.62 26.29
C GLY A 812 18.58 -15.94 24.82
N ASN A 813 18.48 -14.93 23.97
CA ASN A 813 18.80 -15.06 22.54
C ASN A 813 20.32 -14.91 22.37
N VAL A 814 21.05 -15.99 22.66
CA VAL A 814 22.52 -16.04 22.73
C VAL A 814 23.10 -17.12 21.81
N GLU A 815 22.45 -17.38 20.67
CA GLU A 815 22.86 -18.47 19.77
C GLU A 815 24.14 -18.13 19.00
N SER A 816 24.30 -16.89 18.54
CA SER A 816 25.45 -16.45 17.74
C SER A 816 25.78 -14.98 17.94
N PHE A 817 27.02 -14.62 17.62
CA PHE A 817 27.51 -13.25 17.49
C PHE A 817 28.16 -13.09 16.10
N ASP A 818 27.72 -12.08 15.35
CA ASP A 818 28.17 -11.79 13.98
C ASP A 818 28.12 -13.03 13.05
N GLY A 819 27.04 -13.81 13.16
CA GLY A 819 26.84 -15.06 12.42
C GLY A 819 27.67 -16.27 12.88
N VAL A 820 28.47 -16.15 13.94
CA VAL A 820 29.27 -17.26 14.51
C VAL A 820 28.63 -17.74 15.83
N GLY A 821 28.36 -19.04 15.94
CA GLY A 821 27.72 -19.62 17.13
C GLY A 821 28.55 -19.41 18.41
N ILE A 822 27.90 -19.05 19.52
CA ILE A 822 28.60 -18.72 20.79
C ILE A 822 29.44 -19.89 21.31
N GLU A 823 28.94 -21.13 21.20
CA GLU A 823 29.69 -22.34 21.57
C GLU A 823 30.94 -22.56 20.70
N ARG A 824 30.90 -22.12 19.44
CA ARG A 824 32.06 -22.16 18.55
C ARG A 824 33.09 -21.11 18.98
N ILE A 825 32.66 -19.89 19.29
CA ILE A 825 33.55 -18.83 19.81
C ILE A 825 34.21 -19.31 21.12
N ALA A 826 33.44 -19.94 22.01
CA ALA A 826 33.98 -20.51 23.25
C ALA A 826 35.02 -21.61 23.01
N ARG A 827 34.84 -22.46 21.98
CA ARG A 827 35.83 -23.48 21.59
C ARG A 827 37.09 -22.87 20.97
N GLU A 828 36.93 -21.85 20.12
CA GLU A 828 38.05 -21.13 19.50
C GLU A 828 38.94 -20.45 20.57
N GLU A 829 38.34 -19.92 21.64
CA GLU A 829 39.06 -19.35 22.80
C GLU A 829 39.45 -20.42 23.86
N GLY A 830 39.22 -21.71 23.61
CA GLY A 830 39.68 -22.82 24.47
C GLY A 830 38.87 -23.10 25.74
N ILE A 831 37.67 -22.52 25.89
CA ILE A 831 36.83 -22.61 27.11
C ILE A 831 35.46 -23.28 26.87
N GLY A 832 35.27 -23.95 25.74
CA GLY A 832 34.01 -24.61 25.36
C GLY A 832 33.30 -25.36 26.51
N PRO A 833 33.98 -26.24 27.28
CA PRO A 833 33.36 -26.98 28.39
C PRO A 833 32.84 -26.12 29.57
N PHE A 834 33.27 -24.86 29.65
CA PHE A 834 32.94 -23.92 30.73
C PHE A 834 31.77 -23.00 30.38
N VAL A 835 31.38 -22.92 29.11
CA VAL A 835 30.31 -22.03 28.63
C VAL A 835 29.02 -22.82 28.41
N ARG A 836 27.90 -22.33 28.95
CA ARG A 836 26.57 -22.92 28.78
C ARG A 836 25.57 -21.86 28.34
N THR A 837 24.76 -22.19 27.32
CA THR A 837 23.69 -21.33 26.83
C THR A 837 22.32 -21.89 27.20
N PHE A 838 21.41 -21.02 27.62
CA PHE A 838 20.03 -21.33 27.98
C PHE A 838 19.07 -20.52 27.12
N ALA A 839 17.97 -21.14 26.68
CA ALA A 839 16.91 -20.45 25.95
C ALA A 839 16.26 -19.32 26.79
N PRO A 840 15.62 -18.32 26.15
CA PRO A 840 14.86 -17.29 26.86
C PRO A 840 13.77 -17.89 27.77
N ARG A 841 13.62 -17.33 28.97
CA ARG A 841 12.62 -17.75 29.97
C ARG A 841 11.81 -16.55 30.47
N PRO A 842 10.64 -16.77 31.11
CA PRO A 842 9.88 -15.70 31.76
C PRO A 842 10.72 -14.88 32.74
N ARG A 843 10.37 -13.60 32.94
CA ARG A 843 11.17 -12.64 33.74
C ARG A 843 11.51 -13.18 35.13
N ARG A 844 10.56 -13.84 35.81
CA ARG A 844 10.77 -14.43 37.14
C ARG A 844 11.88 -15.49 37.14
N GLU A 845 11.84 -16.44 36.21
CA GLU A 845 12.88 -17.47 36.08
C GLU A 845 14.23 -16.89 35.68
N ALA A 846 14.25 -15.84 34.85
CA ALA A 846 15.48 -15.15 34.50
C ALA A 846 16.12 -14.45 35.72
N LEU A 847 15.32 -13.86 36.61
CA LEU A 847 15.82 -13.29 37.87
C LEU A 847 16.33 -14.37 38.83
N GLU A 848 15.67 -15.52 38.91
CA GLU A 848 16.14 -16.68 39.69
C GLU A 848 17.41 -17.32 39.12
N PHE A 849 17.61 -17.24 37.81
CA PHE A 849 18.86 -17.64 37.16
C PHE A 849 20.00 -16.70 37.55
N LEU A 850 19.76 -15.38 37.50
CA LEU A 850 20.75 -14.37 37.87
C LEU A 850 21.14 -14.43 39.35
N SER A 851 20.20 -14.76 40.25
CA SER A 851 20.46 -14.83 41.69
C SER A 851 21.44 -15.94 42.11
N ARG A 852 21.78 -16.87 41.21
CA ARG A 852 22.72 -17.98 41.46
C ARG A 852 24.16 -17.65 41.06
N ALA A 853 24.36 -16.60 40.28
CA ALA A 853 25.67 -16.21 39.78
C ALA A 853 26.49 -15.50 40.86
N ALA A 854 27.79 -15.76 40.89
CA ALA A 854 28.74 -15.02 41.72
C ALA A 854 29.06 -13.65 41.09
N VAL A 855 29.17 -13.64 39.75
CA VAL A 855 29.44 -12.44 38.95
C VAL A 855 28.32 -12.28 37.93
N LEU A 856 27.81 -11.06 37.78
CA LEU A 856 26.90 -10.70 36.70
C LEU A 856 27.64 -9.89 35.66
N ALA A 857 27.64 -10.36 34.41
CA ALA A 857 28.38 -9.74 33.32
C ALA A 857 27.49 -8.86 32.44
N ILE A 858 28.01 -7.69 32.07
CA ILE A 858 27.46 -6.82 31.03
C ILE A 858 28.49 -6.76 29.89
N LEU A 859 28.10 -7.31 28.74
CA LEU A 859 28.92 -7.31 27.53
C LEU A 859 29.04 -5.89 26.93
N PRO A 860 30.06 -5.64 26.08
CA PRO A 860 30.30 -4.34 25.46
C PRO A 860 29.06 -3.80 24.75
N GLN A 861 28.97 -2.48 24.62
CA GLN A 861 27.96 -1.81 23.81
C GLN A 861 28.61 -0.67 23.03
N ASP A 862 28.41 -0.64 21.71
CA ASP A 862 28.91 0.41 20.81
C ASP A 862 28.07 1.70 20.89
N SER A 863 27.77 2.17 22.10
CA SER A 863 27.03 3.41 22.30
C SER A 863 27.46 4.10 23.57
N ASP A 864 28.21 5.19 23.41
CA ASP A 864 28.68 6.04 24.52
C ASP A 864 27.53 6.79 25.21
N MET A 865 26.35 6.84 24.58
CA MET A 865 25.21 7.65 25.02
C MET A 865 24.06 6.82 25.60
N ALA A 866 24.13 5.49 25.59
CA ALA A 866 23.06 4.63 26.07
C ALA A 866 23.51 3.81 27.29
N ILE A 867 22.56 3.49 28.17
CA ILE A 867 22.77 2.60 29.32
C ILE A 867 21.91 1.36 29.11
N PRO A 868 22.49 0.14 29.10
CA PRO A 868 21.71 -1.09 29.04
C PRO A 868 20.71 -1.18 30.20
N ALA A 869 19.43 -1.35 29.89
CA ALA A 869 18.37 -1.42 30.91
C ALA A 869 18.59 -2.53 31.97
N LYS A 870 19.30 -3.60 31.60
CA LYS A 870 19.64 -4.72 32.49
C LYS A 870 20.57 -4.34 33.65
N ILE A 871 21.35 -3.26 33.52
CA ILE A 871 22.25 -2.79 34.60
C ILE A 871 21.42 -2.47 35.83
N PHE A 872 20.29 -1.79 35.65
CA PHE A 872 19.38 -1.44 36.75
C PHE A 872 18.81 -2.68 37.46
N ASP A 873 18.52 -3.76 36.73
CA ASP A 873 18.10 -5.03 37.34
C ASP A 873 19.28 -5.71 38.07
N TYR A 874 20.50 -5.66 37.51
CA TYR A 874 21.67 -6.36 38.05
C TYR A 874 22.21 -5.73 39.34
N MET A 875 22.11 -4.41 39.48
CA MET A 875 22.53 -3.68 40.69
C MET A 875 21.79 -4.10 41.96
N ARG A 876 20.68 -4.84 41.83
CA ARG A 876 19.82 -5.26 42.93
C ARG A 876 20.24 -6.60 43.55
N PHE A 877 21.10 -7.35 42.87
CA PHE A 877 21.57 -8.65 43.34
C PHE A 877 22.82 -8.48 44.20
N ASP A 878 22.97 -9.39 45.17
CA ASP A 878 24.20 -9.53 45.94
C ASP A 878 25.19 -10.37 45.11
N ALA A 879 25.70 -9.79 44.01
CA ALA A 879 26.64 -10.37 43.06
C ALA A 879 27.67 -9.32 42.61
N TRP A 880 28.90 -9.71 42.27
CA TRP A 880 29.86 -8.76 41.68
C TRP A 880 29.38 -8.36 40.28
N LEU A 881 29.27 -7.06 40.01
CA LEU A 881 28.87 -6.57 38.70
C LEU A 881 30.11 -6.27 37.86
N LEU A 882 30.30 -7.04 36.78
CA LEU A 882 31.38 -6.88 35.82
C LEU A 882 30.85 -6.26 34.53
N VAL A 883 31.34 -5.07 34.16
CA VAL A 883 30.80 -4.29 33.05
C VAL A 883 31.91 -3.93 32.06
N LEU A 884 31.71 -4.34 30.81
CA LEU A 884 32.56 -3.94 29.71
C LEU A 884 32.01 -2.65 29.08
N ALA A 885 32.66 -1.53 29.33
CA ALA A 885 32.22 -0.21 28.86
C ALA A 885 33.42 0.72 28.60
N GLU A 886 33.32 1.53 27.56
CA GLU A 886 34.35 2.52 27.23
C GLU A 886 34.42 3.63 28.28
N PHE A 887 35.62 4.18 28.43
CA PHE A 887 35.86 5.30 29.36
C PHE A 887 35.05 6.53 28.92
N GLY A 888 34.31 7.14 29.86
CA GLY A 888 33.47 8.30 29.58
C GLY A 888 32.11 7.98 28.95
N SER A 889 31.80 6.70 28.67
CA SER A 889 30.46 6.28 28.26
C SER A 889 29.41 6.55 29.35
N ALA A 890 28.13 6.65 28.97
CA ALA A 890 27.03 6.82 29.92
C ALA A 890 26.96 5.69 30.96
N THR A 891 27.39 4.48 30.58
CA THR A 891 27.45 3.31 31.46
C THR A 891 28.56 3.45 32.49
N GLU A 892 29.77 3.87 32.08
CA GLU A 892 30.88 4.09 33.00
C GLU A 892 30.57 5.23 33.98
N GLN A 893 29.98 6.32 33.50
CA GLN A 893 29.54 7.44 34.35
C GLN A 893 28.52 7.02 35.41
N LEU A 894 27.59 6.11 35.08
CA LEU A 894 26.61 5.57 36.02
C LEU A 894 27.28 4.77 37.16
N LEU A 895 28.35 4.05 36.85
CA LEU A 895 28.96 3.06 37.75
C LEU A 895 30.24 3.53 38.44
N ARG A 896 30.80 4.69 38.07
CA ARG A 896 32.06 5.25 38.57
C ARG A 896 32.18 5.34 40.10
N ALA A 897 31.06 5.36 40.82
CA ALA A 897 31.01 5.41 42.29
C ALA A 897 30.20 4.25 42.92
N SER A 898 29.82 3.23 42.15
CA SER A 898 28.93 2.17 42.65
C SER A 898 29.68 1.00 43.31
N GLY A 899 30.99 0.87 43.07
CA GLY A 899 31.79 -0.31 43.45
C GLY A 899 31.73 -1.47 42.44
N ALA A 900 31.23 -1.22 41.22
CA ALA A 900 31.20 -2.21 40.15
C ALA A 900 32.57 -2.29 39.44
N ASP A 901 32.89 -3.47 38.90
CA ASP A 901 34.10 -3.69 38.10
C ASP A 901 33.86 -3.23 36.66
N VAL A 902 34.22 -1.99 36.35
CA VAL A 902 34.09 -1.41 35.00
C VAL A 902 35.42 -1.48 34.27
N VAL A 903 35.43 -2.13 33.09
CA VAL A 903 36.66 -2.38 32.30
C VAL A 903 36.41 -2.02 30.84
N SER A 904 37.40 -1.44 30.16
CA SER A 904 37.31 -1.22 28.71
C SER A 904 37.22 -2.56 27.95
N PRO A 905 36.38 -2.67 26.90
CA PRO A 905 36.27 -3.85 26.05
C PRO A 905 37.61 -4.34 25.46
N ASP A 906 38.60 -3.45 25.31
CA ASP A 906 39.92 -3.78 24.77
C ASP A 906 40.93 -4.24 25.86
N ALA A 907 40.62 -4.02 27.14
CA ALA A 907 41.53 -4.28 28.25
C ALA A 907 41.43 -5.72 28.80
N SER A 908 41.67 -6.71 27.93
CA SER A 908 41.55 -8.15 28.27
C SER A 908 42.40 -8.59 29.46
N ASP A 909 43.58 -7.99 29.66
CA ASP A 909 44.48 -8.34 30.77
C ASP A 909 43.95 -7.84 32.11
N THR A 910 43.37 -6.64 32.12
CA THR A 910 42.73 -6.07 33.32
C THR A 910 41.51 -6.90 33.70
N LEU A 911 40.73 -7.32 32.69
CA LEU A 911 39.59 -8.21 32.87
C LEU A 911 39.99 -9.56 33.49
N ALA A 912 41.09 -10.15 33.02
CA ALA A 912 41.59 -11.42 33.56
C ALA A 912 42.04 -11.27 35.02
N ALA A 913 42.75 -10.19 35.36
CA ALA A 913 43.18 -9.91 36.73
C ALA A 913 41.98 -9.71 37.69
N LEU A 914 40.93 -9.01 37.24
CA LEU A 914 39.70 -8.83 38.03
C LEU A 914 38.94 -10.14 38.22
N LEU A 915 38.78 -10.94 37.16
CA LEU A 915 38.17 -12.26 37.27
C LEU A 915 38.94 -13.17 38.24
N HIS A 916 40.27 -13.11 38.19
CA HIS A 916 41.15 -13.84 39.10
C HIS A 916 40.97 -13.41 40.56
N LEU A 917 40.89 -12.10 40.80
CA LEU A 917 40.62 -11.53 42.11
C LEU A 917 39.26 -11.99 42.65
N ARG A 918 38.18 -11.82 41.86
CA ARG A 918 36.83 -12.23 42.28
C ARG A 918 36.71 -13.72 42.53
N TYR A 919 37.41 -14.54 41.74
CA TYR A 919 37.50 -15.98 41.97
C TYR A 919 38.12 -16.31 43.34
N LEU A 920 39.24 -15.66 43.70
CA LEU A 920 39.89 -15.86 44.99
C LEU A 920 39.01 -15.41 46.17
N GLN A 921 38.34 -14.27 46.02
CA GLN A 921 37.39 -13.78 47.03
C GLN A 921 36.23 -14.75 47.23
N HIS A 922 35.68 -15.29 46.14
CA HIS A 922 34.64 -16.31 46.20
C HIS A 922 35.10 -17.57 46.94
N GLN A 923 36.33 -18.05 46.68
CA GLN A 923 36.89 -19.19 47.40
C GLN A 923 37.08 -18.95 48.90
N ARG A 924 37.38 -17.70 49.30
CA ARG A 924 37.49 -17.28 50.71
C ARG A 924 36.13 -17.10 51.39
N GLY A 925 35.02 -17.27 50.66
CA GLY A 925 33.68 -17.02 51.16
C GLY A 925 33.33 -15.53 51.29
N GLU A 926 34.16 -14.63 50.74
CA GLU A 926 33.83 -13.20 50.66
C GLU A 926 32.60 -13.02 49.77
N ARG A 927 31.64 -12.22 50.23
CA ARG A 927 30.41 -11.96 49.49
C ARG A 927 30.40 -10.54 48.94
N PRO A 928 29.93 -10.33 47.70
CA PRO A 928 29.74 -9.00 47.14
C PRO A 928 28.73 -8.22 47.98
N VAL A 929 29.05 -6.96 48.26
CA VAL A 929 28.11 -6.01 48.84
C VAL A 929 27.21 -5.52 47.72
N ARG A 930 25.90 -5.43 48.00
CA ARG A 930 24.95 -4.81 47.06
C ARG A 930 25.45 -3.43 46.66
N LEU A 931 25.55 -3.16 45.37
CA LEU A 931 25.98 -1.86 44.87
C LEU A 931 25.10 -0.76 45.48
N CYS A 932 25.69 0.40 45.82
CA CYS A 932 24.94 1.53 46.34
C CYS A 932 23.85 1.92 45.33
N VAL A 933 22.61 1.55 45.64
CA VAL A 933 21.46 1.87 44.80
C VAL A 933 21.09 3.31 45.11
N ASN A 934 21.48 4.24 44.24
CA ASN A 934 21.01 5.61 44.35
C ASN A 934 19.51 5.62 44.09
N GLU A 935 18.70 6.01 45.08
CA GLU A 935 17.23 6.14 44.97
C GLU A 935 16.81 6.98 43.76
N HIS A 936 17.70 7.87 43.29
CA HIS A 936 17.53 8.61 42.05
C HIS A 936 17.18 7.73 40.84
N TYR A 937 17.64 6.48 40.76
CA TYR A 937 17.35 5.57 39.64
C TYR A 937 16.15 4.63 39.88
N GLY A 938 15.38 4.83 40.97
CA GLY A 938 14.11 4.12 41.16
C GLY A 938 13.09 4.50 40.08
N ARG A 939 12.28 3.54 39.62
CA ARG A 939 11.25 3.79 38.58
C ARG A 939 10.32 4.94 38.96
N ARG A 940 9.95 5.03 40.25
CA ARG A 940 9.07 6.06 40.79
C ARG A 940 9.68 7.46 40.63
N ALA A 941 10.93 7.65 41.03
CA ALA A 941 11.64 8.92 40.85
C ALA A 941 11.72 9.36 39.38
N GLN A 942 11.95 8.41 38.46
CA GLN A 942 11.98 8.68 37.02
C GLN A 942 10.60 9.05 36.47
N ALA A 943 9.55 8.36 36.91
CA ALA A 943 8.17 8.70 36.56
C ALA A 943 7.79 10.09 37.08
N ASP A 944 8.10 10.40 38.35
CA ASP A 944 7.81 11.70 38.95
C ASP A 944 8.50 12.83 38.21
N ARG A 945 9.77 12.65 37.81
CA ARG A 945 10.49 13.64 37.00
C ARG A 945 9.82 13.89 35.64
N LEU A 946 9.38 12.83 34.97
CA LEU A 946 8.69 12.93 33.67
C LEU A 946 7.33 13.62 33.80
N PHE A 947 6.49 13.16 34.72
CA PHE A 947 5.13 13.69 34.86
C PHE A 947 5.11 15.10 35.45
N THR A 948 6.04 15.44 36.35
CA THR A 948 6.18 16.83 36.82
C THR A 948 6.55 17.78 35.67
N ALA A 949 7.46 17.38 34.77
CA ALA A 949 7.80 18.18 33.59
C ALA A 949 6.63 18.26 32.59
N LEU A 950 5.87 17.18 32.43
CA LEU A 950 4.68 17.15 31.57
C LEU A 950 3.57 18.07 32.12
N GLU A 951 3.30 18.00 33.42
CA GLU A 951 2.29 18.80 34.10
C GLU A 951 2.67 20.29 34.12
N GLY A 952 3.96 20.62 34.16
CA GLY A 952 4.44 21.99 33.96
C GLY A 952 4.08 22.58 32.58
N ILE A 953 3.81 21.73 31.58
CA ILE A 953 3.44 22.14 30.22
C ILE A 953 1.92 22.10 30.02
N THR A 954 1.24 21.10 30.60
CA THR A 954 -0.19 20.84 30.35
C THR A 954 -1.13 21.35 31.45
N GLY A 955 -0.59 21.69 32.62
CA GLY A 955 -1.32 21.72 33.89
C GLY A 955 -1.46 20.32 34.50
N ALA A 956 -1.57 20.25 35.82
CA ALA A 956 -1.91 19.01 36.53
C ALA A 956 -3.35 18.58 36.22
N PRO A 957 -3.63 17.26 36.13
CA PRO A 957 -5.00 16.80 35.97
C PRO A 957 -5.79 17.12 37.25
N PRO A 958 -7.09 17.42 37.14
CA PRO A 958 -7.93 17.63 38.31
C PRO A 958 -7.89 16.35 39.16
N ARG A 959 -7.45 16.45 40.42
CA ARG A 959 -7.48 15.33 41.36
C ARG A 959 -8.92 14.86 41.47
N VAL A 960 -9.12 13.54 41.47
CA VAL A 960 -10.40 12.95 41.84
C VAL A 960 -10.58 13.28 43.33
N THR A 961 -11.21 14.41 43.62
CA THR A 961 -11.78 14.66 44.93
C THR A 961 -12.81 13.57 45.15
N GLU A 962 -12.65 12.78 46.21
CA GLU A 962 -13.76 12.09 46.84
C GLU A 962 -14.84 13.15 47.07
N GLU A 963 -15.89 13.15 46.25
CA GLU A 963 -17.08 13.93 46.56
C GLU A 963 -17.65 13.33 47.86
N PRO A 964 -17.84 14.13 48.93
CA PRO A 964 -18.63 13.68 50.05
C PRO A 964 -20.02 13.36 49.51
N ALA A 965 -20.55 12.21 49.92
CA ALA A 965 -21.89 11.76 49.58
C ALA A 965 -22.87 12.94 49.68
N LEU A 966 -23.40 13.38 48.55
CA LEU A 966 -24.60 14.21 48.50
C LEU A 966 -25.72 13.36 49.08
N VAL A 967 -25.94 13.55 50.38
CA VAL A 967 -27.17 13.19 51.06
C VAL A 967 -28.29 13.94 50.35
N CYS A 968 -29.00 13.27 49.45
CA CYS A 968 -30.32 13.69 49.06
C CYS A 968 -31.23 13.54 50.29
N ALA A 969 -31.36 14.62 51.04
CA ALA A 969 -32.47 14.81 51.95
C ALA A 969 -33.76 14.93 51.14
N ALA A 970 -34.80 14.29 51.63
CA ALA A 970 -36.13 14.25 51.07
C ALA A 970 -36.77 15.64 50.91
N SER A 971 -37.41 15.86 49.77
CA SER A 971 -38.71 16.54 49.60
C SER A 971 -39.16 16.44 48.15
#